data_AF-A0A660MEF8-F1
#
_entry.id   AF-A0A660MEF8-F1
#
_cell.length_a   1.000
_cell.length_b   1.000
_cell.length_c   1.000
_cell.angle_alpha   90.00
_cell.angle_beta   90.00
_cell.angle_gamma   90.00
#
_symmetry.space_group_name_H-M   'P 1'
#
loop_
_entity.id
_entity.type
_entity.pdbx_description
1 polymer ?
#
loop_
_entity_poly.entity_id
_entity_poly.type
_entity_poly.pdbx_seq_one_letter_code
_entity_poly.pdbx_strand_id
1 'polypeptide(L)'
;MEVSVSVAEDQFGKLFYNINPNPRERTEKKLPLLPGEKDQGAGASTDATSIGGNTDVSEDLEGNISESNVDVNINYTNNNTFQQNKGAPRGAFDPNTNTIALLEKADLSTFIHELGHFYFETLTRIANDLRARDDAAGGGTLTEGEIQILKDVDTLIGKAGHTLDDWNQMTLEERRYHHENIARQFEAYLMEGKAPSVELQGIFSRLRSWLFAVYKKLTALNVKLDDDVRQVFDRMLASDEAIQIAEQNRSMMPLFSTPEAAGMTAEQFADYQRQFQGASDAALDEMSLRMLADAKAIARLKHKALKAKDKEAKILRGETEIEARRAIMAQPVYRVWQMLTGKMNADTTIASNKRPWSDAVVPEHDDLFTAIAKLGGINRSDIESTWGFDPADKISPVKPGFFVLRREGGQSLDGMRQALVQYGYLTESDSLNDFYEVFEAQRRGDTQYSNRHQPDPGVGKTGEHAHLHDLPAFRLDYASLAEMGYDDAQIATLGRKVKKKGGIHPDLLAELVMDADGNPVYDSGDALVQALLAAPEPKTAVRELTDRIMLERHGELATPEAIGEAADMAAHNDLRLRVLATEYNALAQASGGARLVQSAARQLAAQAIGQKRIRDLSPAQYTRMETRAAKAALAAMKKGDIATAAAEKRNQVLQASLARAAHEAKVEVKKLAMMLRRMNRLNPKEVAIEEREQIEALLERFDLRDQSGRAIDRKQSLAEWVQAQREQGIEPDIAPEMLDELKRQPWQTLTVDGLRGLADTLRQIEHRGKMKNQLLLEQKQQDLNVAKEEISETVKASGNGKIVDNSTPATWLGQRMAALRRFGWMHTKASTVFYILDGGQRNGPMWR
;
A
#
# COMPACT_ATOMS: atom_id res chain seq x y z
N MET A 1 -39.83 32.79 33.25
CA MET A 1 -41.13 32.11 33.45
C MET A 1 -40.88 30.62 33.37
N GLU A 2 -41.16 29.86 34.44
CA GLU A 2 -41.25 28.40 34.31
C GLU A 2 -42.65 28.05 33.82
N VAL A 3 -42.71 27.39 32.67
CA VAL A 3 -43.96 26.99 32.02
C VAL A 3 -44.00 25.47 32.08
N SER A 4 -44.93 24.90 32.85
CA SER A 4 -45.10 23.44 32.92
C SER A 4 -46.08 22.98 31.86
N VAL A 5 -45.64 22.05 31.00
CA VAL A 5 -46.50 21.38 30.01
C VAL A 5 -46.88 20.01 30.55
N SER A 6 -48.18 19.78 30.77
CA SER A 6 -48.70 18.44 31.06
C SER A 6 -49.30 17.83 29.81
N VAL A 7 -48.88 16.60 29.49
CA VAL A 7 -49.41 15.79 28.38
C VAL A 7 -50.42 14.79 28.92
N ALA A 8 -51.59 14.72 28.32
CA ALA A 8 -52.61 13.70 28.59
C ALA A 8 -53.03 13.02 27.29
N GLU A 9 -53.46 11.76 27.35
CA GLU A 9 -53.95 10.99 26.21
C GLU A 9 -55.37 10.50 26.53
N ASP A 10 -56.33 10.68 25.62
CA ASP A 10 -57.67 10.08 25.80
C ASP A 10 -57.71 8.62 25.34
N GLN A 11 -58.84 7.96 25.63
CA GLN A 11 -59.13 6.58 25.25
C GLN A 11 -59.10 6.29 23.72
N PHE A 12 -58.94 7.32 22.88
CA PHE A 12 -58.85 7.21 21.43
C PHE A 12 -57.44 7.53 20.89
N GLY A 13 -56.45 7.67 21.78
CA GLY A 13 -55.05 7.93 21.41
C GLY A 13 -54.77 9.40 21.04
N LYS A 14 -55.65 10.32 21.45
CA LYS A 14 -55.50 11.75 21.15
C LYS A 14 -54.70 12.44 22.27
N LEU A 15 -53.62 13.11 21.89
CA LEU A 15 -52.73 13.82 22.83
C LEU A 15 -53.22 15.26 23.08
N PHE A 16 -53.27 15.64 24.36
CA PHE A 16 -53.65 16.96 24.87
C PHE A 16 -52.48 17.58 25.62
N TYR A 17 -52.28 18.88 25.42
CA TYR A 17 -51.23 19.64 26.08
C TYR A 17 -51.88 20.78 26.86
N ASN A 18 -51.71 20.80 28.19
CA ASN A 18 -52.12 21.91 29.04
C ASN A 18 -50.87 22.63 29.57
N ILE A 19 -50.84 23.95 29.38
CA ILE A 19 -49.70 24.81 29.71
C ILE A 19 -50.13 25.73 30.86
N ASN A 20 -49.77 25.38 32.10
CA ASN A 20 -50.21 26.11 33.29
C ASN A 20 -49.17 27.17 33.71
N PRO A 21 -49.55 28.46 33.87
CA PRO A 21 -48.61 29.53 34.20
C PRO A 21 -48.22 29.64 35.69
N ASN A 22 -48.73 28.81 36.61
CA ASN A 22 -48.41 28.93 38.04
C ASN A 22 -48.10 27.58 38.74
N PRO A 23 -46.82 27.24 39.01
CA PRO A 23 -46.43 25.89 39.48
C PRO A 23 -46.65 25.60 40.98
N ARG A 24 -47.19 26.55 41.77
CA ARG A 24 -47.25 26.42 43.24
C ARG A 24 -48.51 25.78 43.84
N GLU A 25 -49.55 25.47 43.06
CA GLU A 25 -50.81 24.91 43.61
C GLU A 25 -50.93 23.37 43.55
N ARG A 26 -49.85 22.64 43.28
CA ARG A 26 -49.90 21.16 43.25
C ARG A 26 -48.79 20.48 44.05
N THR A 27 -48.67 20.75 45.35
CA THR A 27 -47.91 19.87 46.25
C THR A 27 -48.44 19.90 47.68
N GLU A 28 -49.51 19.14 47.97
CA GLU A 28 -49.70 18.54 49.30
C GLU A 28 -50.44 17.19 49.19
N LYS A 29 -49.71 16.14 48.82
CA LYS A 29 -50.01 14.77 49.26
C LYS A 29 -48.70 13.98 49.28
N LYS A 30 -48.09 13.86 50.46
CA LYS A 30 -47.01 12.92 50.73
C LYS A 30 -47.53 11.50 50.51
N LEU A 31 -46.90 10.73 49.63
CA LEU A 31 -47.09 9.28 49.55
C LEU A 31 -46.55 8.61 50.84
N PRO A 32 -47.22 7.58 51.38
CA PRO A 32 -46.70 6.81 52.50
C PRO A 32 -45.56 5.87 52.03
N LEU A 33 -44.51 5.80 52.84
CA LEU A 33 -43.42 4.82 52.72
C LEU A 33 -43.94 3.40 53.05
N LEU A 34 -43.53 2.41 52.27
CA LEU A 34 -43.65 0.98 52.60
C LEU A 34 -42.36 0.46 53.27
N PRO A 35 -42.42 -0.64 54.03
CA PRO A 35 -41.47 -0.92 55.11
C PRO A 35 -40.18 -1.59 54.61
N GLY A 36 -39.03 -0.99 54.96
CA GLY A 36 -37.69 -1.56 54.77
C GLY A 36 -36.74 -0.68 53.97
N GLU A 37 -35.98 0.17 54.69
CA GLU A 37 -34.72 0.85 54.31
C GLU A 37 -34.73 1.81 53.10
N LYS A 38 -34.72 3.13 53.33
CA LYS A 38 -33.59 4.06 53.59
C LYS A 38 -32.87 4.56 52.33
N ASP A 39 -33.24 5.80 52.04
CA ASP A 39 -32.69 6.81 51.15
C ASP A 39 -31.16 6.97 51.27
N GLN A 40 -30.46 6.92 50.13
CA GLN A 40 -29.12 7.49 49.95
C GLN A 40 -28.98 8.04 48.53
N GLY A 41 -28.58 9.30 48.45
CA GLY A 41 -28.59 10.11 47.24
C GLY A 41 -27.31 10.06 46.41
N ALA A 42 -27.39 10.82 45.31
CA ALA A 42 -26.32 11.46 44.53
C ALA A 42 -25.11 10.62 44.10
N GLY A 43 -24.92 10.50 42.79
CA GLY A 43 -23.64 10.08 42.21
C GLY A 43 -23.63 10.12 40.70
N ALA A 44 -22.90 11.09 40.14
CA ALA A 44 -22.51 11.14 38.74
C ALA A 44 -21.57 9.98 38.38
N SER A 45 -21.66 9.43 37.17
CA SER A 45 -20.49 8.95 36.42
C SER A 45 -20.83 8.55 34.98
N THR A 46 -19.94 8.98 34.11
CA THR A 46 -19.57 8.50 32.78
C THR A 46 -19.47 6.97 32.69
N ASP A 47 -19.89 6.34 31.58
CA ASP A 47 -19.00 5.93 30.50
C ASP A 47 -19.70 5.10 29.40
N ALA A 48 -19.12 5.19 28.21
CA ALA A 48 -19.57 4.56 26.98
C ALA A 48 -19.22 3.06 26.92
N THR A 49 -20.07 2.23 26.29
CA THR A 49 -19.60 1.21 25.33
C THR A 49 -20.72 0.67 24.43
N SER A 50 -20.48 0.79 23.12
CA SER A 50 -20.85 -0.10 22.01
C SER A 50 -21.50 -1.46 22.37
N ILE A 51 -22.56 -1.85 21.64
CA ILE A 51 -22.61 -2.99 20.70
C ILE A 51 -23.99 -2.98 20.02
N GLY A 52 -24.01 -3.19 18.70
CA GLY A 52 -25.25 -3.27 17.92
C GLY A 52 -26.02 -4.58 18.11
N GLY A 53 -27.29 -4.54 17.77
CA GLY A 53 -28.15 -5.72 17.68
C GLY A 53 -29.55 -5.30 17.26
N ASN A 54 -29.89 -5.58 16.00
CA ASN A 54 -31.21 -5.40 15.44
C ASN A 54 -32.11 -6.57 15.90
N THR A 55 -33.23 -6.31 16.58
CA THR A 55 -34.37 -7.24 16.68
C THR A 55 -35.64 -6.47 17.03
N ASP A 56 -36.64 -6.54 16.15
CA ASP A 56 -38.06 -6.52 16.51
C ASP A 56 -38.31 -7.44 17.71
N VAL A 57 -39.24 -7.10 18.61
CA VAL A 57 -40.38 -7.92 19.07
C VAL A 57 -41.24 -7.06 20.01
N SER A 58 -42.55 -7.13 19.80
CA SER A 58 -43.69 -6.61 20.55
C SER A 58 -43.87 -7.19 21.96
N GLU A 59 -44.84 -6.64 22.69
CA GLU A 59 -45.52 -7.22 23.86
C GLU A 59 -44.78 -7.19 25.22
N ASP A 60 -45.27 -6.30 26.10
CA ASP A 60 -45.88 -6.64 27.40
C ASP A 60 -45.58 -5.57 28.46
N LEU A 61 -46.61 -4.80 28.84
CA LEU A 61 -46.87 -4.30 30.19
C LEU A 61 -48.18 -3.50 30.20
N GLU A 62 -49.30 -4.22 30.06
CA GLU A 62 -50.59 -3.80 30.62
C GLU A 62 -50.55 -4.04 32.14
N GLY A 63 -51.00 -3.05 32.93
CA GLY A 63 -51.34 -3.30 34.33
C GLY A 63 -51.30 -2.08 35.25
N ASN A 64 -52.50 -1.55 35.53
CA ASN A 64 -52.91 -0.75 36.70
C ASN A 64 -52.71 0.78 36.68
N ILE A 65 -53.68 1.50 36.10
CA ILE A 65 -54.23 2.73 36.71
C ILE A 65 -55.76 2.65 36.66
N SER A 66 -56.40 2.71 37.83
CA SER A 66 -57.86 2.69 37.98
C SER A 66 -58.48 4.02 37.54
N GLU A 67 -59.54 3.94 36.74
CA GLU A 67 -60.42 5.03 36.33
C GLU A 67 -60.98 5.80 37.54
N SER A 68 -60.70 7.10 37.63
CA SER A 68 -61.60 8.04 38.27
C SER A 68 -62.29 8.86 37.19
N ASN A 69 -63.47 8.41 36.80
CA ASN A 69 -64.38 9.07 35.87
C ASN A 69 -64.76 10.47 36.37
N VAL A 70 -64.20 11.49 35.72
CA VAL A 70 -64.90 12.76 35.48
C VAL A 70 -64.77 12.99 33.98
N ASP A 71 -65.76 12.49 33.24
CA ASP A 71 -65.91 12.75 31.81
C ASP A 71 -66.02 14.26 31.56
N VAL A 72 -64.92 14.89 31.14
CA VAL A 72 -65.00 16.17 30.44
C VAL A 72 -65.15 15.83 28.97
N ASN A 73 -66.40 15.66 28.53
CA ASN A 73 -66.73 15.51 27.13
C ASN A 73 -66.53 16.87 26.42
N ILE A 74 -65.29 17.20 26.06
CA ILE A 74 -64.98 18.46 25.35
C ILE A 74 -65.31 18.24 23.87
N ASN A 75 -66.47 18.73 23.48
CA ASN A 75 -66.92 18.72 22.08
C ASN A 75 -66.17 19.83 21.31
N TYR A 76 -65.01 19.52 20.71
CA TYR A 76 -64.16 20.46 19.96
C TYR A 76 -64.71 20.87 18.57
N THR A 77 -65.96 20.51 18.28
CA THR A 77 -66.75 20.96 17.12
C THR A 77 -67.66 22.14 17.44
N ASN A 78 -67.62 22.66 18.67
CA ASN A 78 -68.40 23.83 19.09
C ASN A 78 -67.87 25.15 18.50
N ASN A 79 -68.75 26.13 18.33
CA ASN A 79 -68.46 27.48 17.81
C ASN A 79 -67.44 28.31 18.62
N ASN A 80 -66.85 27.77 19.69
CA ASN A 80 -65.97 28.49 20.61
C ASN A 80 -64.46 28.17 20.44
N THR A 81 -64.08 27.40 19.42
CA THR A 81 -62.67 27.06 19.13
C THR A 81 -62.23 27.61 17.77
N PHE A 82 -60.94 27.93 17.64
CA PHE A 82 -60.27 28.18 16.35
C PHE A 82 -59.79 26.86 15.76
N GLN A 83 -59.82 26.69 14.43
CA GLN A 83 -59.58 25.39 13.78
C GLN A 83 -58.73 25.56 12.52
N GLN A 84 -57.59 24.87 12.48
CA GLN A 84 -56.76 24.80 11.28
C GLN A 84 -57.46 23.97 10.17
N ASN A 85 -57.92 24.66 9.11
CA ASN A 85 -58.70 24.16 7.97
C ASN A 85 -60.20 23.86 8.25
N LYS A 86 -61.08 24.79 7.81
CA LYS A 86 -62.54 24.83 8.03
C LYS A 86 -63.36 23.60 7.56
N GLY A 87 -62.78 22.66 6.79
CA GLY A 87 -63.49 21.48 6.24
C GLY A 87 -62.93 20.12 6.67
N ALA A 88 -61.71 20.10 7.23
CA ALA A 88 -61.04 18.89 7.72
C ALA A 88 -60.04 19.35 8.78
N PRO A 89 -60.50 19.70 9.99
CA PRO A 89 -59.68 20.38 10.97
C PRO A 89 -58.52 19.46 11.38
N ARG A 90 -57.30 20.00 11.34
CA ARG A 90 -56.08 19.29 11.70
C ARG A 90 -55.69 19.54 13.15
N GLY A 91 -56.03 20.72 13.66
CA GLY A 91 -55.87 21.14 15.04
C GLY A 91 -56.99 22.09 15.47
N ALA A 92 -57.08 22.34 16.77
CA ALA A 92 -57.96 23.35 17.32
C ALA A 92 -57.34 24.04 18.55
N PHE A 93 -57.64 25.33 18.72
CA PHE A 93 -57.27 26.13 19.88
C PHE A 93 -58.50 26.72 20.56
N ASP A 94 -58.59 26.55 21.88
CA ASP A 94 -59.63 27.17 22.72
C ASP A 94 -59.04 28.35 23.51
N PRO A 95 -59.41 29.60 23.19
CA PRO A 95 -58.90 30.77 23.89
C PRO A 95 -59.35 30.87 25.36
N ASN A 96 -60.49 30.27 25.73
CA ASN A 96 -61.02 30.35 27.10
C ASN A 96 -60.21 29.50 28.07
N THR A 97 -59.80 28.32 27.61
CA THR A 97 -59.04 27.35 28.41
C THR A 97 -57.54 27.38 28.09
N ASN A 98 -57.14 28.13 27.06
CA ASN A 98 -55.79 28.19 26.52
C ASN A 98 -55.26 26.80 26.11
N THR A 99 -56.15 25.97 25.57
CA THR A 99 -55.88 24.55 25.25
C THR A 99 -55.60 24.37 23.76
N ILE A 100 -54.53 23.63 23.43
CA ILE A 100 -54.23 23.17 22.07
C ILE A 100 -54.65 21.70 21.93
N ALA A 101 -55.44 21.39 20.91
CA ALA A 101 -55.82 20.04 20.52
C ALA A 101 -55.27 19.69 19.13
N LEU A 102 -54.50 18.60 19.03
CA LEU A 102 -54.07 18.03 17.76
C LEU A 102 -55.05 16.93 17.35
N LEU A 103 -55.55 16.96 16.11
CA LEU A 103 -56.54 16.01 15.58
C LEU A 103 -55.85 14.91 14.77
N GLU A 104 -56.58 13.89 14.36
CA GLU A 104 -56.05 12.68 13.70
C GLU A 104 -55.15 12.96 12.48
N LYS A 105 -55.37 14.10 11.79
CA LYS A 105 -54.61 14.52 10.60
C LYS A 105 -53.56 15.60 10.88
N ALA A 106 -53.23 15.84 12.15
CA ALA A 106 -52.21 16.80 12.54
C ALA A 106 -50.83 16.41 11.99
N ASP A 107 -50.08 17.40 11.53
CA ASP A 107 -48.63 17.31 11.40
C ASP A 107 -47.97 18.34 12.33
N LEU A 108 -46.66 18.48 12.29
CA LEU A 108 -45.96 19.42 13.17
C LEU A 108 -46.29 20.91 12.84
N SER A 109 -46.90 21.23 11.69
CA SER A 109 -47.25 22.61 11.30
C SER A 109 -48.60 22.93 11.87
N THR A 110 -49.46 21.93 12.05
CA THR A 110 -50.61 22.02 12.95
C THR A 110 -50.17 22.48 14.33
N PHE A 111 -49.21 21.84 14.97
CA PHE A 111 -48.77 22.29 16.30
C PHE A 111 -48.22 23.72 16.29
N ILE A 112 -47.40 24.07 15.30
CA ILE A 112 -46.85 25.44 15.16
C ILE A 112 -47.97 26.47 14.93
N HIS A 113 -48.99 26.12 14.14
CA HIS A 113 -50.13 26.97 13.86
C HIS A 113 -50.96 27.25 15.11
N GLU A 114 -51.31 26.20 15.86
CA GLU A 114 -52.04 26.34 17.12
C GLU A 114 -51.22 27.11 18.18
N LEU A 115 -49.89 26.96 18.16
CA LEU A 115 -48.98 27.73 19.01
C LEU A 115 -49.00 29.23 18.67
N GLY A 116 -49.18 29.58 17.39
CA GLY A 116 -49.40 30.97 16.97
C GLY A 116 -50.67 31.58 17.57
N HIS A 117 -51.76 30.81 17.65
CA HIS A 117 -52.97 31.26 18.35
C HIS A 117 -52.74 31.43 19.85
N PHE A 118 -52.09 30.45 20.49
CA PHE A 118 -51.78 30.47 21.91
C PHE A 118 -50.97 31.71 22.31
N TYR A 119 -49.91 32.02 21.57
CA TYR A 119 -49.06 33.16 21.87
C TYR A 119 -49.81 34.48 21.72
N PHE A 120 -50.58 34.62 20.65
CA PHE A 120 -51.34 35.84 20.42
C PHE A 120 -52.41 36.08 21.49
N GLU A 121 -53.16 35.04 21.89
CA GLU A 121 -54.14 35.13 22.98
C GLU A 121 -53.45 35.45 24.31
N THR A 122 -52.32 34.80 24.59
CA THR A 122 -51.55 35.03 25.82
C THR A 122 -51.03 36.46 25.91
N LEU A 123 -50.46 37.01 24.83
CA LEU A 123 -50.01 38.39 24.78
C LEU A 123 -51.16 39.39 24.98
N THR A 124 -52.31 39.13 24.33
CA THR A 124 -53.49 39.99 24.43
C THR A 124 -54.05 40.01 25.86
N ARG A 125 -54.11 38.84 26.52
CA ARG A 125 -54.51 38.74 27.94
C ARG A 125 -53.54 39.51 28.85
N ILE A 126 -52.23 39.34 28.66
CA ILE A 126 -51.22 40.07 29.44
C ILE A 126 -51.38 41.59 29.23
N ALA A 127 -51.61 42.05 28.00
CA ALA A 127 -51.81 43.46 27.72
C ALA A 127 -53.05 44.03 28.44
N ASN A 128 -54.15 43.27 28.47
CA ASN A 128 -55.36 43.65 29.21
C ASN A 128 -55.10 43.71 30.73
N ASP A 129 -54.39 42.73 31.28
CA ASP A 129 -54.02 42.70 32.71
C ASP A 129 -53.11 43.89 33.08
N LEU A 130 -52.15 44.23 32.21
CA LEU A 130 -51.26 45.38 32.38
C LEU A 130 -52.02 46.70 32.35
N ARG A 131 -52.97 46.88 31.41
CA ARG A 131 -53.83 48.08 31.37
C ARG A 131 -54.67 48.20 32.62
N ALA A 132 -55.37 47.12 33.02
CA ALA A 132 -56.19 47.13 34.22
C ALA A 132 -55.37 47.45 35.49
N ARG A 133 -54.15 46.94 35.57
CA ARG A 133 -53.21 47.24 36.68
C ARG A 133 -52.77 48.70 36.68
N ASP A 134 -52.41 49.26 35.51
CA ASP A 134 -51.97 50.65 35.39
C ASP A 134 -53.10 51.63 35.70
N ASP A 135 -54.30 51.37 35.18
CA ASP A 135 -55.50 52.16 35.43
C ASP A 135 -55.86 52.16 36.93
N ALA A 136 -55.80 50.99 37.58
CA ALA A 136 -56.03 50.87 39.02
C ALA A 136 -54.99 51.63 39.87
N ALA A 137 -53.78 51.86 39.33
CA ALA A 137 -52.69 52.57 39.99
C ALA A 137 -52.64 54.08 39.66
N GLY A 138 -53.58 54.59 38.85
CA GLY A 138 -53.65 56.01 38.46
C GLY A 138 -52.82 56.39 37.22
N GLY A 139 -52.32 55.40 36.47
CA GLY A 139 -51.60 55.56 35.22
C GLY A 139 -50.10 55.86 35.36
N GLY A 140 -49.30 55.36 34.41
CA GLY A 140 -47.87 55.67 34.31
C GLY A 140 -46.96 54.84 35.22
N THR A 141 -47.43 53.67 35.67
CA THR A 141 -46.72 52.76 36.58
C THR A 141 -46.05 51.57 35.88
N LEU A 142 -46.28 51.42 34.57
CA LEU A 142 -45.70 50.34 33.77
C LEU A 142 -44.19 50.55 33.53
N THR A 143 -43.44 49.45 33.59
CA THR A 143 -42.03 49.41 33.19
C THR A 143 -41.87 49.53 31.67
N GLU A 144 -40.66 49.87 31.20
CA GLU A 144 -40.36 49.95 29.76
C GLU A 144 -40.70 48.64 29.01
N GLY A 145 -40.41 47.49 29.61
CA GLY A 145 -40.74 46.17 29.04
C GLY A 145 -42.25 45.90 28.99
N GLU A 146 -43.00 46.32 30.01
CA GLU A 146 -44.46 46.19 30.02
C GLU A 146 -45.13 47.11 29.02
N ILE A 147 -44.60 48.33 28.85
CA ILE A 147 -45.01 49.25 27.77
C ILE A 147 -44.72 48.61 26.40
N GLN A 148 -43.60 47.90 26.25
CA GLN A 148 -43.27 47.22 25.00
C GLN A 148 -44.25 46.09 24.68
N ILE A 149 -44.74 45.33 25.67
CA ILE A 149 -45.78 44.30 25.47
C ILE A 149 -47.09 44.94 24.94
N LEU A 150 -47.48 46.11 25.47
CA LEU A 150 -48.64 46.85 24.95
C LEU A 150 -48.43 47.26 23.49
N LYS A 151 -47.26 47.79 23.14
CA LYS A 151 -46.91 48.15 21.75
C LYS A 151 -46.88 46.93 20.82
N ASP A 152 -46.43 45.78 21.31
CA ASP A 152 -46.36 44.55 20.53
C ASP A 152 -47.76 44.02 20.21
N VAL A 153 -48.67 44.05 21.18
CA VAL A 153 -50.09 43.72 20.97
C VAL A 153 -50.76 44.73 20.04
N ASP A 154 -50.51 46.03 20.22
CA ASP A 154 -50.99 47.08 19.32
C ASP A 154 -50.43 46.89 17.89
N THR A 155 -49.23 46.36 17.73
CA THR A 155 -48.66 46.06 16.40
C THR A 155 -49.38 44.88 15.74
N LEU A 156 -49.67 43.82 16.50
CA LEU A 156 -50.38 42.63 16.01
C LEU A 156 -51.85 42.92 15.68
N ILE A 157 -52.54 43.70 16.52
CA ILE A 157 -53.97 44.04 16.36
C ILE A 157 -54.15 45.27 15.45
N GLY A 158 -53.29 46.29 15.58
CA GLY A 158 -53.36 47.54 14.83
C GLY A 158 -53.15 47.38 13.33
N LYS A 159 -52.38 46.38 12.89
CA LYS A 159 -52.28 46.04 11.45
C LYS A 159 -53.57 45.49 10.86
N ALA A 160 -54.48 45.02 11.71
CA ALA A 160 -55.82 44.67 11.31
C ALA A 160 -56.81 45.85 11.35
N GLY A 161 -56.34 47.06 11.71
CA GLY A 161 -57.17 48.26 11.80
C GLY A 161 -57.98 48.37 13.09
N HIS A 162 -57.56 47.68 14.16
CA HIS A 162 -58.27 47.60 15.42
C HIS A 162 -57.38 48.02 16.60
N THR A 163 -58.00 48.54 17.65
CA THR A 163 -57.38 48.77 18.95
C THR A 163 -57.61 47.56 19.86
N LEU A 164 -56.89 47.50 20.98
CA LEU A 164 -57.16 46.49 22.02
C LEU A 164 -58.59 46.60 22.58
N ASP A 165 -59.17 47.81 22.62
CA ASP A 165 -60.56 48.00 23.06
C ASP A 165 -61.56 47.47 22.03
N ASP A 166 -61.31 47.68 20.74
CA ASP A 166 -62.11 47.09 19.66
C ASP A 166 -62.04 45.56 19.72
N TRP A 167 -60.83 45.02 19.92
CA TRP A 167 -60.58 43.59 20.04
C TRP A 167 -61.39 42.97 21.16
N ASN A 168 -61.38 43.59 22.34
CA ASN A 168 -62.11 43.12 23.52
C ASN A 168 -63.64 43.07 23.31
N GLN A 169 -64.18 43.89 22.41
CA GLN A 169 -65.60 43.94 22.09
C GLN A 169 -66.01 42.96 20.98
N MET A 170 -65.06 42.43 20.21
CA MET A 170 -65.35 41.45 19.14
C MET A 170 -65.81 40.10 19.68
N THR A 171 -66.75 39.50 18.95
CA THR A 171 -67.12 38.09 19.10
C THR A 171 -66.01 37.15 18.62
N LEU A 172 -66.06 35.89 19.03
CA LEU A 172 -65.06 34.88 18.64
C LEU A 172 -65.01 34.65 17.12
N GLU A 173 -66.16 34.74 16.44
CA GLU A 173 -66.22 34.64 14.99
C GLU A 173 -65.57 35.85 14.29
N GLU A 174 -65.70 37.05 14.84
CA GLU A 174 -65.01 38.25 14.32
C GLU A 174 -63.50 38.16 14.54
N ARG A 175 -63.06 37.63 15.69
CA ARG A 175 -61.63 37.42 15.98
C ARG A 175 -61.00 36.31 15.13
N ARG A 176 -61.78 35.35 14.63
CA ARG A 176 -61.28 34.16 13.92
C ARG A 176 -60.36 34.48 12.76
N TYR A 177 -60.71 35.45 11.92
CA TYR A 177 -59.87 35.83 10.79
C TYR A 177 -58.48 36.32 11.23
N HIS A 178 -58.41 37.10 12.31
CA HIS A 178 -57.17 37.66 12.83
C HIS A 178 -56.30 36.59 13.48
N HIS A 179 -56.89 35.69 14.27
CA HIS A 179 -56.20 34.54 14.85
C HIS A 179 -55.55 33.68 13.76
N GLU A 180 -56.30 33.34 12.72
CA GLU A 180 -55.83 32.56 11.57
C GLU A 180 -54.69 33.27 10.82
N ASN A 181 -54.80 34.58 10.66
CA ASN A 181 -53.77 35.38 10.00
C ASN A 181 -52.47 35.40 10.81
N ILE A 182 -52.54 35.57 12.13
CA ILE A 182 -51.36 35.59 13.01
C ILE A 182 -50.73 34.21 13.12
N ALA A 183 -51.54 33.14 13.21
CA ALA A 183 -51.03 31.77 13.20
C ALA A 183 -50.24 31.46 11.91
N ARG A 184 -50.75 31.88 10.74
CA ARG A 184 -50.02 31.73 9.48
C ARG A 184 -48.77 32.61 9.41
N GLN A 185 -48.81 33.82 9.99
CA GLN A 185 -47.61 34.68 10.08
C GLN A 185 -46.54 34.05 10.97
N PHE A 186 -46.93 33.39 12.05
CA PHE A 186 -46.00 32.66 12.92
C PHE A 186 -45.40 31.42 12.23
N GLU A 187 -46.20 30.69 11.45
CA GLU A 187 -45.69 29.65 10.56
C GLU A 187 -44.71 30.23 9.53
N ALA A 188 -45.04 31.36 8.91
CA ALA A 188 -44.17 32.03 7.94
C ALA A 188 -42.85 32.49 8.58
N TYR A 189 -42.90 33.02 9.80
CA TYR A 189 -41.74 33.42 10.60
C TYR A 189 -40.75 32.28 10.82
N LEU A 190 -41.24 31.12 11.28
CA LEU A 190 -40.39 29.94 11.45
C LEU A 190 -39.92 29.36 10.10
N MET A 191 -40.72 29.48 9.05
CA MET A 191 -40.38 29.05 7.69
C MET A 191 -39.31 29.95 7.03
N GLU A 192 -39.21 31.23 7.41
CA GLU A 192 -38.09 32.09 7.00
C GLU A 192 -36.75 31.56 7.54
N GLY A 193 -36.75 30.88 8.69
CA GLY A 193 -35.56 30.30 9.32
C GLY A 193 -34.58 31.34 9.89
N LYS A 194 -34.98 32.61 9.96
CA LYS A 194 -34.20 33.72 10.51
C LYS A 194 -34.31 33.73 12.03
N ALA A 195 -33.38 33.07 12.72
CA ALA A 195 -33.42 32.99 14.18
C ALA A 195 -33.21 34.36 14.88
N PRO A 196 -33.94 34.65 15.97
CA PRO A 196 -33.79 35.89 16.75
C PRO A 196 -32.57 35.85 17.68
N SER A 197 -31.91 34.72 17.84
CA SER A 197 -30.65 34.60 18.58
C SER A 197 -29.74 33.57 17.93
N VAL A 198 -28.45 33.62 18.26
CA VAL A 198 -27.44 32.70 17.72
C VAL A 198 -27.72 31.26 18.19
N GLU A 199 -28.16 31.11 19.44
CA GLU A 199 -28.47 29.82 20.07
C GLU A 199 -29.65 29.11 19.39
N LEU A 200 -30.60 29.87 18.85
CA LEU A 200 -31.79 29.35 18.18
C LEU A 200 -31.57 29.02 16.69
N GLN A 201 -30.43 29.38 16.09
CA GLN A 201 -30.15 29.13 14.66
C GLN A 201 -30.34 27.67 14.25
N GLY A 202 -29.80 26.74 15.05
CA GLY A 202 -29.92 25.31 14.75
C GLY A 202 -31.37 24.79 14.84
N ILE A 203 -32.20 25.40 15.69
CA ILE A 203 -33.62 25.04 15.84
C ILE A 203 -34.42 25.61 14.65
N PHE A 204 -34.20 26.88 14.31
CA PHE A 204 -34.87 27.55 13.18
C PHE A 204 -34.53 26.91 11.83
N SER A 205 -33.28 26.47 11.61
CA SER A 205 -32.89 25.75 10.38
C SER A 205 -33.65 24.42 10.21
N ARG A 206 -33.86 23.68 11.32
CA ARG A 206 -34.65 22.44 11.31
C ARG A 206 -36.13 22.71 11.05
N LEU A 207 -36.71 23.69 11.76
CA LEU A 207 -38.11 24.09 11.58
C LEU A 207 -38.38 24.55 10.15
N ARG A 208 -37.48 25.36 9.57
CA ARG A 208 -37.54 25.77 8.16
C ARG A 208 -37.50 24.59 7.20
N SER A 209 -36.52 23.71 7.35
CA SER A 209 -36.36 22.54 6.47
C SER A 209 -37.61 21.67 6.47
N TRP A 210 -38.20 21.51 7.64
CA TRP A 210 -39.40 20.73 7.85
C TRP A 210 -40.67 21.40 7.28
N LEU A 211 -40.88 22.69 7.56
CA LEU A 211 -41.98 23.48 6.98
C LEU A 211 -41.91 23.57 5.44
N PHE A 212 -40.70 23.63 4.86
CA PHE A 212 -40.50 23.53 3.41
C PHE A 212 -40.90 22.17 2.84
N ALA A 213 -40.72 21.07 3.57
CA ALA A 213 -41.16 19.75 3.12
C ALA A 213 -42.70 19.65 3.05
N VAL A 214 -43.40 20.33 3.97
CA VAL A 214 -44.88 20.37 4.02
C VAL A 214 -45.45 21.32 2.97
N TYR A 215 -45.04 22.60 2.97
CA TYR A 215 -45.64 23.65 2.16
C TYR A 215 -45.01 23.81 0.77
N LYS A 216 -43.81 23.26 0.54
CA LYS A 216 -42.99 23.35 -0.70
C LYS A 216 -42.52 24.76 -1.08
N LYS A 217 -43.30 25.82 -0.82
CA LYS A 217 -43.00 27.23 -1.11
C LYS A 217 -43.58 28.12 -0.02
N LEU A 218 -42.89 29.21 0.34
CA LEU A 218 -43.33 30.18 1.35
C LEU A 218 -44.67 30.84 1.00
N THR A 219 -44.92 31.09 -0.29
CA THR A 219 -46.18 31.68 -0.79
C THR A 219 -47.40 30.79 -0.57
N ALA A 220 -47.22 29.51 -0.23
CA ALA A 220 -48.32 28.58 0.00
C ALA A 220 -49.09 28.90 1.30
N LEU A 221 -48.48 29.65 2.23
CA LEU A 221 -49.15 30.12 3.46
C LEU A 221 -50.12 31.29 3.21
N ASN A 222 -50.10 31.88 2.00
CA ASN A 222 -50.96 32.99 1.57
C ASN A 222 -51.02 34.16 2.57
N VAL A 223 -49.88 34.48 3.19
CA VAL A 223 -49.72 35.59 4.14
C VAL A 223 -48.37 36.25 3.92
N LYS A 224 -48.29 37.56 4.14
CA LYS A 224 -47.04 38.31 4.11
C LYS A 224 -46.60 38.57 5.55
N LEU A 225 -45.44 38.05 5.93
CA LEU A 225 -44.80 38.44 7.18
C LEU A 225 -44.21 39.83 7.01
N ASP A 226 -44.61 40.75 7.87
CA ASP A 226 -44.11 42.11 7.90
C ASP A 226 -43.00 42.25 8.94
N ASP A 227 -42.04 43.15 8.72
CA ASP A 227 -40.89 43.30 9.61
C ASP A 227 -41.27 43.72 11.04
N ASP A 228 -42.32 44.53 11.23
CA ASP A 228 -42.71 44.89 12.61
C ASP A 228 -43.31 43.68 13.34
N VAL A 229 -44.05 42.81 12.62
CA VAL A 229 -44.62 41.59 13.20
C VAL A 229 -43.53 40.56 13.48
N ARG A 230 -42.54 40.45 12.58
CA ARG A 230 -41.34 39.65 12.81
C ARG A 230 -40.63 40.10 14.09
N GLN A 231 -40.45 41.39 14.30
CA GLN A 231 -39.79 41.91 15.51
C GLN A 231 -40.57 41.60 16.79
N VAL A 232 -41.91 41.59 16.75
CA VAL A 232 -42.73 41.12 17.87
C VAL A 232 -42.43 39.65 18.18
N PHE A 233 -42.38 38.79 17.17
CA PHE A 233 -42.02 37.38 17.34
C PHE A 233 -40.58 37.18 17.81
N ASP A 234 -39.65 38.01 17.36
CA ASP A 234 -38.25 37.96 17.80
C ASP A 234 -38.15 38.24 19.32
N ARG A 235 -38.84 39.29 19.81
CA ARG A 235 -38.90 39.65 21.24
C ARG A 235 -39.62 38.62 22.11
N MET A 236 -40.51 37.82 21.54
CA MET A 236 -41.13 36.71 22.27
C MET A 236 -40.13 35.58 22.58
N LEU A 237 -39.09 35.42 21.76
CA LEU A 237 -38.19 34.26 21.81
C LEU A 237 -36.77 34.60 22.26
N ALA A 238 -36.38 35.88 22.23
CA ALA A 238 -35.05 36.33 22.61
C ALA A 238 -35.07 37.73 23.25
N SER A 239 -34.03 38.07 24.00
CA SER A 239 -33.83 39.43 24.51
C SER A 239 -33.38 40.38 23.40
N ASP A 240 -33.63 41.69 23.58
CA ASP A 240 -33.22 42.71 22.61
C ASP A 240 -31.71 42.67 22.30
N GLU A 241 -30.87 42.39 23.30
CA GLU A 241 -29.43 42.22 23.11
C GLU A 241 -29.10 41.00 22.22
N ALA A 242 -29.74 39.85 22.46
CA ALA A 242 -29.54 38.66 21.64
C ALA A 242 -30.06 38.85 20.20
N ILE A 243 -31.16 39.58 20.04
CA ILE A 243 -31.72 39.98 18.73
C ILE A 243 -30.72 40.87 18.00
N GLN A 244 -30.20 41.90 18.67
CA GLN A 244 -29.23 42.82 18.08
C GLN A 244 -27.95 42.10 17.68
N ILE A 245 -27.44 41.17 18.50
CA ILE A 245 -26.26 40.35 18.18
C ILE A 245 -26.55 39.43 16.97
N ALA A 246 -27.71 38.78 16.92
CA ALA A 246 -28.08 37.92 15.81
C ALA A 246 -28.32 38.71 14.50
N GLU A 247 -28.90 39.91 14.57
CA GLU A 247 -29.01 40.83 13.44
C GLU A 247 -27.64 41.35 12.99
N GLN A 248 -26.74 41.70 13.91
CA GLN A 248 -25.37 42.09 13.61
C GLN A 248 -24.58 40.96 12.92
N ASN A 249 -24.68 39.73 13.42
CA ASN A 249 -24.06 38.56 12.81
C ASN A 249 -24.63 38.24 11.42
N ARG A 250 -25.94 38.40 11.20
CA ARG A 250 -26.58 38.30 9.88
C ARG A 250 -26.19 39.44 8.94
N SER A 251 -25.91 40.62 9.49
CA SER A 251 -25.45 41.80 8.74
C SER A 251 -23.96 41.78 8.40
N MET A 252 -23.21 40.78 8.89
CA MET A 252 -21.82 40.61 8.50
C MET A 252 -21.70 40.19 7.02
N MET A 253 -21.05 41.09 6.26
CA MET A 253 -20.65 41.05 4.85
C MET A 253 -21.70 41.44 3.80
N PRO A 254 -21.74 42.76 3.51
CA PRO A 254 -21.59 43.26 2.16
C PRO A 254 -20.19 43.87 1.97
N LEU A 255 -19.57 43.64 0.81
CA LEU A 255 -18.27 44.24 0.40
C LEU A 255 -18.30 45.77 0.34
N PHE A 256 -19.50 46.37 0.38
CA PHE A 256 -19.72 47.81 0.31
C PHE A 256 -20.76 48.21 1.34
N SER A 257 -20.43 49.20 2.17
CA SER A 257 -21.30 49.68 3.26
C SER A 257 -22.33 50.73 2.81
N THR A 258 -22.15 51.35 1.64
CA THR A 258 -23.10 52.33 1.07
C THR A 258 -23.22 52.19 -0.46
N PRO A 259 -24.33 52.67 -1.07
CA PRO A 259 -24.50 52.69 -2.54
C PRO A 259 -23.36 53.41 -3.27
N GLU A 260 -22.85 54.49 -2.67
CA GLU A 260 -21.76 55.31 -3.22
C GLU A 260 -20.42 54.56 -3.24
N ALA A 261 -20.15 53.75 -2.20
CA ALA A 261 -18.95 52.91 -2.14
C ALA A 261 -18.97 51.76 -3.15
N ALA A 262 -20.16 51.31 -3.54
CA ALA A 262 -20.38 50.26 -4.54
C ALA A 262 -20.48 50.79 -5.98
N GLY A 263 -20.60 52.11 -6.17
CA GLY A 263 -20.91 52.72 -7.47
C GLY A 263 -22.28 52.30 -8.03
N MET A 264 -23.22 51.96 -7.14
CA MET A 264 -24.56 51.45 -7.48
C MET A 264 -25.64 52.47 -7.13
N THR A 265 -26.79 52.41 -7.79
CA THR A 265 -27.97 53.17 -7.33
C THR A 265 -28.53 52.58 -6.03
N ALA A 266 -29.32 53.34 -5.28
CA ALA A 266 -29.93 52.87 -4.03
C ALA A 266 -30.78 51.60 -4.23
N GLU A 267 -31.49 51.48 -5.35
CA GLU A 267 -32.25 50.27 -5.69
C GLU A 267 -31.35 49.07 -6.03
N GLN A 268 -30.27 49.27 -6.78
CA GLN A 268 -29.28 48.23 -7.09
C GLN A 268 -28.54 47.76 -5.83
N PHE A 269 -28.26 48.67 -4.92
CA PHE A 269 -27.65 48.35 -3.63
C PHE A 269 -28.60 47.56 -2.72
N ALA A 270 -29.90 47.87 -2.74
CA ALA A 270 -30.92 47.10 -2.03
C ALA A 270 -31.12 45.69 -2.64
N ASP A 271 -31.03 45.54 -3.96
CA ASP A 271 -30.99 44.23 -4.63
C ASP A 271 -29.72 43.43 -4.29
N TYR A 272 -28.56 44.10 -4.25
CA TYR A 272 -27.27 43.53 -3.84
C TYR A 272 -27.31 42.98 -2.40
N GLN A 273 -27.86 43.76 -1.47
CA GLN A 273 -28.04 43.33 -0.08
C GLN A 273 -29.00 42.13 0.05
N ARG A 274 -30.12 42.14 -0.69
CA ARG A 274 -31.08 41.01 -0.72
C ARG A 274 -30.47 39.72 -1.26
N GLN A 275 -29.58 39.81 -2.26
CA GLN A 275 -28.86 38.64 -2.80
C GLN A 275 -27.87 38.05 -1.81
N PHE A 276 -27.24 38.86 -0.94
CA PHE A 276 -26.27 38.38 0.05
C PHE A 276 -26.92 37.81 1.32
N GLN A 277 -28.00 38.43 1.83
CA GLN A 277 -28.71 37.97 3.05
C GLN A 277 -29.42 36.61 2.87
N GLY A 278 -29.92 36.30 1.67
CA GLY A 278 -30.53 34.99 1.38
C GLY A 278 -29.51 33.91 1.01
N ALA A 279 -28.33 34.31 0.52
CA ALA A 279 -27.28 33.41 0.09
C ALA A 279 -26.38 32.95 1.24
N SER A 280 -26.14 33.75 2.28
CA SER A 280 -25.17 33.40 3.33
C SER A 280 -25.56 32.14 4.11
N ASP A 281 -26.76 32.06 4.68
CA ASP A 281 -27.07 30.99 5.64
C ASP A 281 -27.37 29.66 4.93
N ALA A 282 -28.11 29.71 3.81
CA ALA A 282 -28.37 28.54 2.98
C ALA A 282 -27.09 28.03 2.29
N ALA A 283 -26.19 28.93 1.84
CA ALA A 283 -24.91 28.50 1.28
C ALA A 283 -23.95 27.99 2.35
N LEU A 284 -24.01 28.49 3.59
CA LEU A 284 -23.23 27.96 4.72
C LEU A 284 -23.71 26.56 5.12
N ASP A 285 -25.02 26.32 5.17
CA ASP A 285 -25.59 24.99 5.42
C ASP A 285 -25.27 24.01 4.27
N GLU A 286 -25.44 24.43 3.01
CA GLU A 286 -25.06 23.63 1.83
C GLU A 286 -23.54 23.33 1.84
N MET A 287 -22.73 24.32 2.16
CA MET A 287 -21.27 24.17 2.27
C MET A 287 -20.90 23.22 3.41
N SER A 288 -21.63 23.23 4.51
CA SER A 288 -21.39 22.32 5.63
C SER A 288 -21.65 20.86 5.26
N LEU A 289 -22.73 20.61 4.52
CA LEU A 289 -23.08 19.30 3.98
C LEU A 289 -22.06 18.86 2.93
N ARG A 290 -21.62 19.79 2.07
CA ARG A 290 -20.60 19.55 1.05
C ARG A 290 -19.27 19.16 1.68
N MET A 291 -18.80 19.88 2.71
CA MET A 291 -17.58 19.55 3.44
C MET A 291 -17.61 18.18 4.11
N LEU A 292 -18.77 17.75 4.64
CA LEU A 292 -18.96 16.40 5.17
C LEU A 292 -18.92 15.34 4.07
N ALA A 293 -19.53 15.61 2.92
CA ALA A 293 -19.50 14.75 1.75
C ALA A 293 -18.06 14.62 1.20
N ASP A 294 -17.32 15.72 1.15
CA ASP A 294 -15.94 15.78 0.68
C ASP A 294 -15.00 15.01 1.61
N ALA A 295 -15.17 15.11 2.94
CA ALA A 295 -14.43 14.29 3.90
C ALA A 295 -14.65 12.78 3.70
N LYS A 296 -15.90 12.36 3.43
CA LYS A 296 -16.23 10.95 3.10
C LYS A 296 -15.67 10.55 1.73
N ALA A 297 -15.75 11.43 0.74
CA ALA A 297 -15.20 11.21 -0.59
C ALA A 297 -13.68 11.04 -0.55
N ILE A 298 -12.98 11.83 0.26
CA ILE A 298 -11.54 11.73 0.52
C ILE A 298 -11.16 10.33 1.05
N ALA A 299 -11.88 9.82 2.04
CA ALA A 299 -11.63 8.48 2.59
C ALA A 299 -11.84 7.39 1.52
N ARG A 300 -12.88 7.53 0.69
CA ARG A 300 -13.15 6.62 -0.44
C ARG A 300 -12.08 6.71 -1.53
N LEU A 301 -11.58 7.91 -1.83
CA LEU A 301 -10.51 8.13 -2.82
C LEU A 301 -9.22 7.44 -2.38
N LYS A 302 -8.83 7.54 -1.10
CA LYS A 302 -7.68 6.82 -0.56
C LYS A 302 -7.83 5.31 -0.71
N HIS A 303 -8.99 4.76 -0.33
CA HIS A 303 -9.25 3.33 -0.48
C HIS A 303 -9.22 2.87 -1.95
N LYS A 304 -9.81 3.67 -2.85
CA LYS A 304 -9.80 3.40 -4.29
C LYS A 304 -8.38 3.47 -4.86
N ALA A 305 -7.59 4.45 -4.45
CA ALA A 305 -6.19 4.59 -4.84
C ALA A 305 -5.36 3.40 -4.36
N LEU A 306 -5.55 2.95 -3.12
CA LEU A 306 -4.87 1.76 -2.59
C LEU A 306 -5.19 0.52 -3.41
N LYS A 307 -6.48 0.25 -3.65
CA LYS A 307 -6.90 -0.88 -4.51
C LYS A 307 -6.33 -0.79 -5.92
N ALA A 308 -6.26 0.41 -6.50
CA ALA A 308 -5.68 0.62 -7.82
C ALA A 308 -4.18 0.33 -7.83
N LYS A 309 -3.42 0.83 -6.85
CA LYS A 309 -1.99 0.59 -6.71
C LYS A 309 -1.65 -0.86 -6.37
N ASP A 310 -2.45 -1.53 -5.54
CA ASP A 310 -2.35 -2.97 -5.30
C ASP A 310 -2.53 -3.77 -6.60
N LYS A 311 -3.51 -3.39 -7.42
CA LYS A 311 -3.76 -4.05 -8.71
C LYS A 311 -2.59 -3.84 -9.67
N GLU A 312 -2.09 -2.61 -9.77
CA GLU A 312 -0.93 -2.24 -10.58
C GLU A 312 0.32 -3.02 -10.14
N ALA A 313 0.61 -3.07 -8.84
CA ALA A 313 1.73 -3.82 -8.27
C ALA A 313 1.62 -5.32 -8.58
N LYS A 314 0.42 -5.91 -8.49
CA LYS A 314 0.19 -7.33 -8.84
C LYS A 314 0.45 -7.61 -10.32
N ILE A 315 0.02 -6.71 -11.22
CA ILE A 315 0.26 -6.86 -12.66
C ILE A 315 1.76 -6.80 -12.95
N LEU A 316 2.44 -5.75 -12.47
CA LEU A 316 3.88 -5.58 -12.67
C LEU A 316 4.68 -6.73 -12.07
N ARG A 317 4.30 -7.21 -10.88
CA ARG A 317 4.95 -8.37 -10.26
C ARG A 317 4.74 -9.64 -11.07
N GLY A 318 3.56 -9.85 -11.65
CA GLY A 318 3.29 -10.99 -12.54
C GLY A 318 4.11 -10.94 -13.83
N GLU A 319 4.23 -9.78 -14.46
CA GLU A 319 5.08 -9.57 -15.64
C GLU A 319 6.56 -9.81 -15.31
N THR A 320 7.01 -9.26 -14.18
CA THR A 320 8.37 -9.41 -13.67
C THR A 320 8.68 -10.86 -13.28
N GLU A 321 7.70 -11.59 -12.72
CA GLU A 321 7.85 -13.00 -12.39
C GLU A 321 8.03 -13.85 -13.65
N ILE A 322 7.34 -13.52 -14.75
CA ILE A 322 7.54 -14.20 -16.03
C ILE A 322 8.94 -13.91 -16.59
N GLU A 323 9.42 -12.67 -16.54
CA GLU A 323 10.78 -12.30 -16.94
C GLU A 323 11.83 -13.04 -16.08
N ALA A 324 11.69 -12.96 -14.75
CA ALA A 324 12.57 -13.63 -13.80
C ALA A 324 12.57 -15.14 -14.00
N ARG A 325 11.41 -15.75 -14.22
CA ARG A 325 11.30 -17.19 -14.52
C ARG A 325 12.04 -17.58 -15.78
N ARG A 326 11.93 -16.80 -16.86
CA ARG A 326 12.68 -17.04 -18.10
C ARG A 326 14.18 -16.93 -17.86
N ALA A 327 14.62 -15.89 -17.16
CA ALA A 327 16.04 -15.67 -16.86
C ALA A 327 16.63 -16.77 -15.97
N ILE A 328 15.94 -17.16 -14.88
CA ILE A 328 16.39 -18.24 -13.99
C ILE A 328 16.41 -19.58 -14.73
N MET A 329 15.34 -19.93 -15.45
CA MET A 329 15.27 -21.22 -16.15
C MET A 329 16.22 -21.32 -17.34
N ALA A 330 16.69 -20.20 -17.89
CA ALA A 330 17.75 -20.19 -18.90
C ALA A 330 19.13 -20.53 -18.33
N GLN A 331 19.36 -20.36 -17.02
CA GLN A 331 20.65 -20.70 -16.42
C GLN A 331 20.88 -22.21 -16.47
N PRO A 332 22.12 -22.67 -16.72
CA PRO A 332 22.38 -24.08 -16.97
C PRO A 332 21.95 -25.02 -15.83
N VAL A 333 22.17 -24.63 -14.57
CA VAL A 333 21.78 -25.44 -13.41
C VAL A 333 20.27 -25.69 -13.34
N TYR A 334 19.46 -24.71 -13.73
CA TYR A 334 18.00 -24.85 -13.73
C TYR A 334 17.48 -25.62 -14.95
N ARG A 335 18.21 -25.61 -16.09
CA ARG A 335 17.94 -26.54 -17.20
C ARG A 335 18.15 -27.99 -16.78
N VAL A 336 19.28 -28.28 -16.11
CA VAL A 336 19.55 -29.60 -15.51
C VAL A 336 18.49 -29.96 -14.46
N TRP A 337 18.10 -28.98 -13.63
CA TRP A 337 17.03 -29.18 -12.66
C TRP A 337 15.72 -29.62 -13.32
N GLN A 338 15.34 -29.02 -14.45
CA GLN A 338 14.15 -29.41 -15.22
C GLN A 338 14.28 -30.83 -15.79
N MET A 339 15.42 -31.17 -16.40
CA MET A 339 15.72 -32.50 -16.90
C MET A 339 15.60 -33.57 -15.79
N LEU A 340 16.09 -33.26 -14.58
CA LEU A 340 16.06 -34.16 -13.43
C LEU A 340 14.72 -34.23 -12.70
N THR A 341 13.77 -33.33 -12.99
CA THR A 341 12.46 -33.28 -12.31
C THR A 341 11.28 -33.49 -13.25
N GLY A 342 11.53 -33.64 -14.55
CA GLY A 342 10.54 -34.04 -15.55
C GLY A 342 9.83 -35.34 -15.17
N LYS A 343 8.60 -35.50 -15.69
CA LYS A 343 7.82 -36.74 -15.50
C LYS A 343 8.54 -37.91 -16.17
N MET A 344 8.73 -39.00 -15.44
CA MET A 344 9.26 -40.24 -15.96
C MET A 344 8.14 -41.24 -16.23
N ASN A 345 8.24 -41.93 -17.36
CA ASN A 345 7.44 -43.09 -17.75
C ASN A 345 8.36 -44.33 -17.86
N ALA A 346 7.77 -45.53 -18.00
CA ALA A 346 8.52 -46.79 -18.15
C ALA A 346 9.54 -46.74 -19.30
N ASP A 347 9.15 -46.13 -20.42
CA ASP A 347 9.99 -45.97 -21.62
C ASP A 347 11.12 -44.93 -21.47
N THR A 348 11.16 -44.21 -20.34
CA THR A 348 12.14 -43.14 -20.07
C THR A 348 13.07 -43.45 -18.90
N THR A 349 13.01 -44.68 -18.37
CA THR A 349 13.92 -45.15 -17.34
C THR A 349 15.07 -45.89 -18.00
N ILE A 350 16.32 -45.52 -17.68
CA ILE A 350 17.49 -46.29 -18.11
C ILE A 350 17.33 -47.70 -17.53
N ALA A 351 17.17 -48.71 -18.39
CA ALA A 351 17.13 -50.10 -17.94
C ALA A 351 18.46 -50.40 -17.24
N SER A 352 18.41 -50.94 -16.01
CA SER A 352 19.64 -51.38 -15.35
C SER A 352 20.24 -52.52 -16.18
N ASN A 353 21.42 -52.32 -16.76
CA ASN A 353 22.13 -53.34 -17.56
C ASN A 353 22.61 -54.58 -16.76
N LYS A 354 21.98 -54.91 -15.62
CA LYS A 354 22.29 -56.12 -14.87
C LYS A 354 21.57 -57.31 -15.51
N ARG A 355 22.35 -58.29 -16.00
CA ARG A 355 21.84 -59.51 -16.62
C ARG A 355 21.00 -60.34 -15.64
N PRO A 356 19.98 -61.07 -16.11
CA PRO A 356 19.26 -62.05 -15.29
C PRO A 356 20.21 -63.10 -14.73
N TRP A 357 20.04 -63.48 -13.46
CA TRP A 357 20.82 -64.55 -12.84
C TRP A 357 20.51 -65.92 -13.49
N SER A 358 21.56 -66.69 -13.78
CA SER A 358 21.48 -68.09 -14.20
C SER A 358 22.14 -68.98 -13.15
N ASP A 359 21.53 -70.14 -12.85
CA ASP A 359 22.09 -71.12 -11.93
C ASP A 359 23.25 -71.94 -12.54
N ALA A 360 23.33 -72.01 -13.88
CA ALA A 360 24.46 -72.61 -14.59
C ALA A 360 25.63 -71.64 -14.68
N VAL A 361 26.86 -72.19 -14.72
CA VAL A 361 28.08 -71.40 -14.99
C VAL A 361 27.99 -70.82 -16.40
N VAL A 362 28.20 -69.52 -16.51
CA VAL A 362 28.27 -68.75 -17.75
C VAL A 362 29.69 -68.17 -17.85
N PRO A 363 30.66 -68.89 -18.44
CA PRO A 363 32.08 -68.51 -18.47
C PRO A 363 32.35 -67.12 -19.04
N GLU A 364 31.48 -66.69 -19.95
CA GLU A 364 31.60 -65.39 -20.61
C GLU A 364 31.44 -64.24 -19.61
N HIS A 365 30.77 -64.42 -18.47
CA HIS A 365 30.39 -63.32 -17.57
C HIS A 365 30.60 -63.59 -16.08
N ASP A 366 30.60 -64.84 -15.64
CA ASP A 366 30.83 -65.17 -14.23
C ASP A 366 32.30 -64.92 -13.85
N ASP A 367 32.52 -64.41 -12.63
CA ASP A 367 33.84 -64.39 -12.00
C ASP A 367 34.14 -65.77 -11.36
N LEU A 368 35.40 -66.00 -10.94
CA LEU A 368 35.85 -67.28 -10.39
C LEU A 368 35.01 -67.74 -9.19
N PHE A 369 34.69 -66.86 -8.25
CA PHE A 369 33.89 -67.22 -7.06
C PHE A 369 32.44 -67.51 -7.42
N THR A 370 31.86 -66.76 -8.36
CA THR A 370 30.54 -67.04 -8.91
C THR A 370 30.51 -68.42 -9.58
N ALA A 371 31.52 -68.76 -10.38
CA ALA A 371 31.66 -70.06 -11.02
C ALA A 371 31.82 -71.19 -9.98
N ILE A 372 32.73 -71.03 -8.99
CA ILE A 372 32.92 -71.99 -7.90
C ILE A 372 31.61 -72.23 -7.15
N ALA A 373 30.88 -71.17 -6.81
CA ALA A 373 29.63 -71.27 -6.07
C ALA A 373 28.53 -72.00 -6.88
N LYS A 374 28.44 -71.75 -8.19
CA LYS A 374 27.51 -72.44 -9.11
C LYS A 374 27.89 -73.90 -9.37
N LEU A 375 29.18 -74.22 -9.31
CA LEU A 375 29.70 -75.59 -9.38
C LEU A 375 29.53 -76.37 -8.07
N GLY A 376 28.87 -75.79 -7.07
CA GLY A 376 28.59 -76.46 -5.80
C GLY A 376 29.56 -76.12 -4.67
N GLY A 377 30.50 -75.21 -4.88
CA GLY A 377 31.46 -74.75 -3.86
C GLY A 377 32.52 -75.80 -3.51
N ILE A 378 33.56 -75.38 -2.81
CA ILE A 378 34.67 -76.26 -2.39
C ILE A 378 34.46 -76.68 -0.93
N ASN A 379 34.80 -77.92 -0.61
CA ASN A 379 34.81 -78.40 0.77
C ASN A 379 35.82 -77.61 1.59
N ARG A 380 35.31 -76.98 2.65
CA ARG A 380 36.11 -76.15 3.53
C ARG A 380 37.26 -76.91 4.19
N SER A 381 37.05 -78.16 4.59
CA SER A 381 38.10 -79.04 5.15
C SER A 381 39.26 -79.26 4.18
N ASP A 382 38.98 -79.32 2.88
CA ASP A 382 39.98 -79.61 1.85
C ASP A 382 40.86 -78.38 1.60
N ILE A 383 40.27 -77.18 1.67
CA ILE A 383 41.03 -75.93 1.61
C ILE A 383 41.87 -75.74 2.87
N GLU A 384 41.30 -75.98 4.06
CA GLU A 384 42.02 -75.86 5.34
C GLU A 384 43.24 -76.78 5.39
N SER A 385 43.09 -78.04 4.93
CA SER A 385 44.17 -79.03 4.95
C SER A 385 45.22 -78.88 3.83
N THR A 386 44.83 -78.37 2.65
CA THR A 386 45.72 -78.30 1.48
C THR A 386 46.39 -76.93 1.33
N TRP A 387 45.66 -75.84 1.61
CA TRP A 387 46.12 -74.46 1.41
C TRP A 387 46.34 -73.69 2.73
N GLY A 388 46.08 -74.31 3.89
CA GLY A 388 46.29 -73.68 5.19
C GLY A 388 45.36 -72.47 5.45
N PHE A 389 44.18 -72.48 4.83
CA PHE A 389 43.21 -71.38 4.90
C PHE A 389 42.65 -71.20 6.33
N ASP A 390 42.62 -69.96 6.83
CA ASP A 390 42.19 -69.66 8.20
C ASP A 390 40.66 -69.82 8.35
N PRO A 391 40.18 -70.60 9.34
CA PRO A 391 38.76 -70.72 9.65
C PRO A 391 38.01 -69.38 9.89
N ALA A 392 38.72 -68.31 10.25
CA ALA A 392 38.16 -66.97 10.45
C ALA A 392 37.91 -66.19 9.15
N ASP A 393 38.57 -66.55 8.05
CA ASP A 393 38.47 -65.86 6.75
C ASP A 393 37.18 -66.24 6.02
N LYS A 394 36.08 -65.54 6.34
CA LYS A 394 34.77 -65.78 5.72
C LYS A 394 34.70 -65.16 4.33
N ILE A 395 34.48 -65.99 3.31
CA ILE A 395 34.05 -65.54 1.98
C ILE A 395 32.52 -65.43 1.97
N SER A 396 32.01 -64.23 1.71
CA SER A 396 30.57 -63.99 1.62
C SER A 396 29.93 -64.81 0.49
N PRO A 397 28.72 -65.36 0.68
CA PRO A 397 28.01 -66.04 -0.39
C PRO A 397 27.72 -65.08 -1.54
N VAL A 398 27.91 -65.56 -2.78
CA VAL A 398 27.66 -64.79 -4.02
C VAL A 398 26.17 -64.45 -4.15
N LYS A 399 25.32 -65.38 -3.72
CA LYS A 399 23.86 -65.25 -3.62
C LYS A 399 23.39 -66.17 -2.49
N PRO A 400 22.26 -65.89 -1.79
CA PRO A 400 21.70 -66.84 -0.83
C PRO A 400 21.58 -68.25 -1.43
N GLY A 401 22.27 -69.23 -0.85
CA GLY A 401 22.34 -70.63 -1.32
C GLY A 401 23.56 -71.00 -2.18
N PHE A 402 24.28 -70.00 -2.73
CA PHE A 402 25.46 -70.17 -3.57
C PHE A 402 26.73 -69.75 -2.81
N PHE A 403 27.34 -70.73 -2.16
CA PHE A 403 28.53 -70.54 -1.33
C PHE A 403 29.79 -70.99 -2.07
N VAL A 404 30.84 -70.18 -2.01
CA VAL A 404 32.17 -70.53 -2.53
C VAL A 404 32.79 -71.65 -1.70
N LEU A 405 32.67 -71.56 -0.37
CA LEU A 405 33.13 -72.56 0.58
C LEU A 405 31.93 -73.21 1.28
N ARG A 406 31.87 -74.55 1.27
CA ARG A 406 30.82 -75.32 1.94
C ARG A 406 31.37 -76.12 3.11
N ARG A 407 30.58 -76.17 4.18
CA ARG A 407 30.86 -77.04 5.34
C ARG A 407 30.58 -78.51 5.02
N GLU A 408 29.54 -78.78 4.23
CA GLU A 408 29.14 -80.12 3.78
C GLU A 408 28.66 -80.05 2.32
N GLY A 409 28.98 -81.07 1.51
CA GLY A 409 28.49 -81.22 0.13
C GLY A 409 29.18 -80.36 -0.94
N GLY A 410 30.35 -79.79 -0.66
CA GLY A 410 31.19 -79.16 -1.67
C GLY A 410 32.02 -80.19 -2.46
N GLN A 411 32.64 -79.72 -3.54
CA GLN A 411 33.61 -80.52 -4.29
C GLN A 411 34.98 -80.55 -3.59
N SER A 412 35.77 -81.59 -3.88
CA SER A 412 37.18 -81.59 -3.47
C SER A 412 37.96 -80.52 -4.23
N LEU A 413 39.11 -80.12 -3.68
CA LEU A 413 39.95 -79.08 -4.28
C LEU A 413 40.37 -79.44 -5.72
N ASP A 414 40.78 -80.69 -5.95
CA ASP A 414 41.13 -81.17 -7.29
C ASP A 414 39.89 -81.34 -8.20
N GLY A 415 38.74 -81.75 -7.65
CA GLY A 415 37.49 -81.82 -8.40
C GLY A 415 37.04 -80.45 -8.91
N MET A 416 37.09 -79.42 -8.06
CA MET A 416 36.79 -78.05 -8.45
C MET A 416 37.81 -77.51 -9.45
N ARG A 417 39.10 -77.80 -9.27
CA ARG A 417 40.14 -77.43 -10.24
C ARG A 417 39.81 -78.00 -11.63
N GLN A 418 39.51 -79.30 -11.72
CA GLN A 418 39.13 -79.94 -12.99
C GLN A 418 37.85 -79.32 -13.60
N ALA A 419 36.85 -79.02 -12.77
CA ALA A 419 35.64 -78.34 -13.23
C ALA A 419 35.93 -76.94 -13.79
N LEU A 420 36.78 -76.16 -13.12
CA LEU A 420 37.17 -74.82 -13.55
C LEU A 420 37.99 -74.82 -14.85
N VAL A 421 38.77 -75.87 -15.11
CA VAL A 421 39.45 -76.08 -16.41
C VAL A 421 38.43 -76.20 -17.55
N GLN A 422 37.34 -76.95 -17.35
CA GLN A 422 36.29 -77.13 -18.36
C GLN A 422 35.65 -75.80 -18.78
N TYR A 423 35.50 -74.88 -17.83
CA TYR A 423 34.93 -73.56 -18.05
C TYR A 423 35.97 -72.48 -18.37
N GLY A 424 37.26 -72.83 -18.47
CA GLY A 424 38.32 -71.94 -18.93
C GLY A 424 38.83 -70.93 -17.89
N TYR A 425 38.56 -71.15 -16.60
CA TYR A 425 39.15 -70.35 -15.50
C TYR A 425 40.56 -70.82 -15.14
N LEU A 426 40.89 -72.06 -15.48
CA LEU A 426 42.20 -72.68 -15.33
C LEU A 426 42.52 -73.46 -16.62
N THR A 427 43.77 -73.88 -16.78
CA THR A 427 44.27 -74.71 -17.87
C THR A 427 44.60 -76.13 -17.39
N GLU A 428 44.70 -77.11 -18.30
CA GLU A 428 45.07 -78.48 -17.92
C GLU A 428 46.45 -78.58 -17.25
N SER A 429 47.34 -77.63 -17.54
CA SER A 429 48.67 -77.52 -16.92
C SER A 429 48.67 -76.87 -15.54
N ASP A 430 47.58 -76.22 -15.11
CA ASP A 430 47.54 -75.51 -13.82
C ASP A 430 47.46 -76.51 -12.66
N SER A 431 48.42 -76.38 -11.74
CA SER A 431 48.52 -77.14 -10.51
C SER A 431 47.54 -76.65 -9.43
N LEU A 432 47.46 -77.36 -8.31
CA LEU A 432 46.70 -76.87 -7.14
C LEU A 432 47.30 -75.59 -6.55
N ASN A 433 48.58 -75.30 -6.78
CA ASN A 433 49.19 -74.04 -6.35
C ASN A 433 48.81 -72.88 -7.29
N ASP A 434 48.74 -73.13 -8.60
CA ASP A 434 48.28 -72.11 -9.56
C ASP A 434 46.81 -71.77 -9.31
N PHE A 435 45.99 -72.77 -8.97
CA PHE A 435 44.62 -72.54 -8.53
C PHE A 435 44.56 -71.70 -7.24
N TYR A 436 45.44 -71.95 -6.26
CA TYR A 436 45.54 -71.16 -5.04
C TYR A 436 45.85 -69.68 -5.34
N GLU A 437 46.78 -69.40 -6.25
CA GLU A 437 47.17 -68.04 -6.61
C GLU A 437 46.00 -67.25 -7.22
N VAL A 438 45.27 -67.84 -8.16
CA VAL A 438 44.10 -67.21 -8.80
C VAL A 438 42.94 -67.06 -7.78
N PHE A 439 42.73 -68.05 -6.92
CA PHE A 439 41.74 -67.97 -5.84
C PHE A 439 42.04 -66.84 -4.84
N GLU A 440 43.30 -66.70 -4.43
CA GLU A 440 43.75 -65.63 -3.52
C GLU A 440 43.72 -64.25 -4.19
N ALA A 441 44.05 -64.16 -5.47
CA ALA A 441 43.94 -62.91 -6.23
C ALA A 441 42.50 -62.37 -6.16
N GLN A 442 41.51 -63.23 -6.43
CA GLN A 442 40.11 -62.84 -6.30
C GLN A 442 39.70 -62.52 -4.86
N ARG A 443 40.19 -63.27 -3.87
CA ARG A 443 39.92 -62.97 -2.46
C ARG A 443 40.44 -61.60 -2.04
N ARG A 444 41.57 -61.15 -2.60
CA ARG A 444 42.17 -59.83 -2.36
C ARG A 444 41.50 -58.70 -3.16
N GLY A 445 40.50 -59.01 -3.97
CA GLY A 445 39.72 -58.04 -4.73
C GLY A 445 40.12 -57.90 -6.20
N ASP A 446 41.05 -58.71 -6.71
CA ASP A 446 41.38 -58.76 -8.13
C ASP A 446 40.51 -59.80 -8.84
N THR A 447 39.40 -59.36 -9.43
CA THR A 447 38.38 -60.25 -10.01
C THR A 447 38.97 -61.09 -11.14
N GLN A 448 38.86 -62.42 -11.00
CA GLN A 448 39.39 -63.38 -11.96
C GLN A 448 38.26 -63.91 -12.85
N TYR A 449 38.53 -63.98 -14.15
CA TYR A 449 37.56 -64.38 -15.16
C TYR A 449 38.08 -65.55 -15.99
N SER A 450 37.17 -66.23 -16.69
CA SER A 450 37.56 -67.27 -17.64
C SER A 450 38.26 -66.68 -18.87
N ASN A 451 39.00 -67.51 -19.60
CA ASN A 451 39.57 -67.15 -20.91
C ASN A 451 38.50 -66.90 -22.00
N ARG A 452 37.22 -67.13 -21.71
CA ARG A 452 36.07 -66.83 -22.58
C ARG A 452 35.37 -65.52 -22.19
N HIS A 453 35.90 -64.81 -21.20
CA HIS A 453 35.27 -63.62 -20.67
C HIS A 453 35.02 -62.58 -21.75
N GLN A 454 33.75 -62.19 -21.85
CA GLN A 454 33.31 -61.06 -22.60
C GLN A 454 32.97 -59.96 -21.59
N PRO A 455 33.66 -58.82 -21.62
CA PRO A 455 33.32 -57.67 -20.80
C PRO A 455 31.82 -57.37 -20.94
N ASP A 456 31.11 -57.23 -19.83
CA ASP A 456 29.69 -56.90 -19.87
C ASP A 456 29.45 -55.57 -20.62
N PRO A 457 28.38 -55.43 -21.41
CA PRO A 457 27.96 -54.12 -21.91
C PRO A 457 27.50 -53.28 -20.71
N GLY A 458 28.46 -52.57 -20.10
CA GLY A 458 28.27 -51.90 -18.82
C GLY A 458 29.50 -51.84 -17.91
N VAL A 459 30.73 -52.15 -18.38
CA VAL A 459 31.97 -51.86 -17.62
C VAL A 459 32.32 -50.35 -17.58
N GLY A 460 31.29 -49.50 -17.64
CA GLY A 460 31.36 -48.05 -17.76
C GLY A 460 30.36 -47.38 -16.82
N LYS A 461 30.31 -46.04 -16.85
CA LYS A 461 29.43 -45.23 -16.01
C LYS A 461 27.96 -45.65 -16.22
N THR A 462 27.15 -45.66 -15.17
CA THR A 462 25.72 -46.05 -15.30
C THR A 462 24.99 -45.17 -16.32
N GLY A 463 24.49 -45.77 -17.41
CA GLY A 463 23.83 -45.05 -18.50
C GLY A 463 24.72 -44.74 -19.72
N GLU A 464 26.00 -45.14 -19.74
CA GLU A 464 26.97 -44.85 -20.82
C GLU A 464 26.58 -45.43 -22.19
N HIS A 465 25.79 -46.50 -22.22
CA HIS A 465 25.31 -47.13 -23.45
C HIS A 465 23.83 -46.83 -23.75
N ALA A 466 23.21 -45.90 -23.02
CA ALA A 466 21.85 -45.48 -23.29
C ALA A 466 21.83 -44.38 -24.36
N HIS A 467 20.78 -44.33 -25.19
CA HIS A 467 20.53 -43.21 -26.10
C HIS A 467 20.04 -41.99 -25.32
N LEU A 468 20.95 -41.34 -24.59
CA LEU A 468 20.60 -40.29 -23.62
C LEU A 468 19.93 -39.09 -24.29
N HIS A 469 20.31 -38.72 -25.51
CA HIS A 469 19.71 -37.60 -26.24
C HIS A 469 18.22 -37.78 -26.55
N ASP A 470 17.71 -39.01 -26.55
CA ASP A 470 16.32 -39.33 -26.86
C ASP A 470 15.39 -39.28 -25.63
N LEU A 471 15.97 -39.13 -24.44
CA LEU A 471 15.23 -39.19 -23.18
C LEU A 471 14.75 -37.80 -22.72
N PRO A 472 13.45 -37.63 -22.43
CA PRO A 472 12.88 -36.33 -22.06
C PRO A 472 13.15 -35.92 -20.60
N ALA A 473 13.60 -36.86 -19.75
CA ALA A 473 13.89 -36.63 -18.34
C ALA A 473 14.85 -37.69 -17.79
N PHE A 474 15.64 -37.33 -16.78
CA PHE A 474 16.65 -38.21 -16.16
C PHE A 474 16.52 -38.24 -14.64
N ARG A 475 17.20 -39.17 -13.97
CA ARG A 475 17.47 -39.15 -12.53
C ARG A 475 18.92 -39.52 -12.30
N LEU A 476 19.60 -38.85 -11.39
CA LEU A 476 20.95 -39.24 -11.00
C LEU A 476 20.90 -40.60 -10.30
N ASP A 477 21.88 -41.43 -10.62
CA ASP A 477 22.03 -42.73 -9.98
C ASP A 477 22.59 -42.57 -8.56
N TYR A 478 21.92 -43.20 -7.59
CA TYR A 478 22.32 -43.12 -6.19
C TYR A 478 23.68 -43.76 -5.92
N ALA A 479 23.99 -44.90 -6.54
CA ALA A 479 25.26 -45.60 -6.30
C ALA A 479 26.43 -44.80 -6.87
N SER A 480 26.26 -44.21 -8.05
CA SER A 480 27.26 -43.31 -8.64
C SER A 480 27.57 -42.11 -7.74
N LEU A 481 26.55 -41.49 -7.13
CA LEU A 481 26.76 -40.39 -6.18
C LEU A 481 27.53 -40.84 -4.93
N ALA A 482 27.21 -42.01 -4.38
CA ALA A 482 27.91 -42.56 -3.22
C ALA A 482 29.38 -42.90 -3.55
N GLU A 483 29.65 -43.45 -4.73
CA GLU A 483 31.01 -43.75 -5.23
C GLU A 483 31.83 -42.48 -5.45
N MET A 484 31.20 -41.38 -5.87
CA MET A 484 31.83 -40.06 -6.00
C MET A 484 32.09 -39.37 -4.64
N GLY A 485 31.67 -39.98 -3.52
CA GLY A 485 31.95 -39.48 -2.17
C GLY A 485 30.87 -38.61 -1.54
N TYR A 486 29.65 -38.55 -2.12
CA TYR A 486 28.52 -37.86 -1.51
C TYR A 486 27.87 -38.70 -0.41
N ASP A 487 27.62 -38.11 0.75
CA ASP A 487 26.95 -38.79 1.85
C ASP A 487 25.41 -38.84 1.69
N ASP A 488 24.75 -39.66 2.52
CA ASP A 488 23.29 -39.84 2.47
C ASP A 488 22.51 -38.55 2.71
N ALA A 489 23.04 -37.63 3.53
CA ALA A 489 22.38 -36.37 3.84
C ALA A 489 22.42 -35.44 2.61
N GLN A 490 23.57 -35.32 1.96
CA GLN A 490 23.75 -34.56 0.72
C GLN A 490 22.86 -35.13 -0.39
N ILE A 491 22.86 -36.45 -0.58
CA ILE A 491 22.02 -37.11 -1.61
C ILE A 491 20.53 -36.89 -1.32
N ALA A 492 20.11 -36.90 -0.05
CA ALA A 492 18.72 -36.63 0.33
C ALA A 492 18.25 -35.23 -0.07
N THR A 493 19.13 -34.21 -0.05
CA THR A 493 18.77 -32.84 -0.47
C THR A 493 18.41 -32.74 -1.96
N LEU A 494 19.00 -33.60 -2.81
CA LEU A 494 18.66 -33.67 -4.24
C LEU A 494 17.25 -34.24 -4.46
N GLY A 495 16.69 -34.95 -3.48
CA GLY A 495 15.30 -35.38 -3.42
C GLY A 495 14.85 -36.13 -4.67
N ARG A 496 13.83 -35.60 -5.36
CA ARG A 496 13.24 -36.23 -6.55
C ARG A 496 14.19 -36.37 -7.74
N LYS A 497 15.39 -35.78 -7.69
CA LYS A 497 16.40 -35.85 -8.76
C LYS A 497 17.19 -37.15 -8.78
N VAL A 498 17.14 -37.92 -7.68
CA VAL A 498 17.95 -39.14 -7.51
C VAL A 498 17.05 -40.37 -7.52
N LYS A 499 17.57 -41.50 -8.00
CA LYS A 499 16.89 -42.80 -7.94
C LYS A 499 17.87 -43.93 -7.63
N LYS A 500 17.41 -44.94 -6.89
CA LYS A 500 18.23 -46.12 -6.52
C LYS A 500 18.52 -47.09 -7.66
N LYS A 501 17.71 -47.09 -8.72
CA LYS A 501 17.84 -47.97 -9.88
C LYS A 501 17.39 -47.26 -11.15
N GLY A 502 18.14 -47.42 -12.23
CA GLY A 502 17.84 -46.82 -13.53
C GLY A 502 18.04 -45.30 -13.56
N GLY A 503 19.04 -44.82 -12.81
CA GLY A 503 19.55 -43.46 -12.92
C GLY A 503 20.75 -43.38 -13.89
N ILE A 504 21.20 -42.16 -14.16
CA ILE A 504 22.38 -41.83 -14.96
C ILE A 504 23.52 -41.39 -14.04
N HIS A 505 24.75 -41.73 -14.41
CA HIS A 505 25.95 -41.24 -13.74
C HIS A 505 26.09 -39.72 -13.92
N PRO A 506 26.42 -38.93 -12.88
CA PRO A 506 26.52 -37.48 -12.97
C PRO A 506 27.40 -36.95 -14.11
N ASP A 507 28.55 -37.58 -14.37
CA ASP A 507 29.44 -37.16 -15.46
C ASP A 507 28.79 -37.24 -16.85
N LEU A 508 27.99 -38.28 -17.11
CA LEU A 508 27.31 -38.42 -18.41
C LEU A 508 26.24 -37.34 -18.61
N LEU A 509 25.60 -36.91 -17.51
CA LEU A 509 24.67 -35.78 -17.56
C LEU A 509 25.40 -34.44 -17.73
N ALA A 510 26.61 -34.29 -17.17
CA ALA A 510 27.43 -33.10 -17.34
C ALA A 510 27.83 -32.91 -18.80
N GLU A 511 28.22 -33.99 -19.49
CA GLU A 511 28.57 -33.99 -20.92
C GLU A 511 27.38 -33.61 -21.82
N LEU A 512 26.15 -33.93 -21.42
CA LEU A 512 24.93 -33.60 -22.17
C LEU A 512 24.60 -32.10 -22.14
N VAL A 513 25.09 -31.36 -21.15
CA VAL A 513 24.70 -29.97 -20.91
C VAL A 513 25.70 -29.03 -21.54
N MET A 514 25.35 -28.55 -22.74
CA MET A 514 26.18 -27.64 -23.52
C MET A 514 25.70 -26.18 -23.39
N ASP A 515 26.63 -25.25 -23.57
CA ASP A 515 26.34 -23.82 -23.74
C ASP A 515 25.86 -23.51 -25.18
N ALA A 516 25.69 -22.23 -25.52
CA ALA A 516 25.21 -21.82 -26.84
C ALA A 516 26.25 -22.05 -27.95
N ASP A 517 27.53 -22.16 -27.60
CA ASP A 517 28.65 -22.31 -28.52
C ASP A 517 29.07 -23.79 -28.68
N GLY A 518 28.39 -24.71 -27.98
CA GLY A 518 28.61 -26.15 -28.04
C GLY A 518 29.67 -26.67 -27.07
N ASN A 519 30.11 -25.87 -26.10
CA ASN A 519 31.05 -26.31 -25.07
C ASN A 519 30.32 -26.91 -23.87
N PRO A 520 30.91 -27.89 -23.15
CA PRO A 520 30.37 -28.38 -21.89
C PRO A 520 30.25 -27.25 -20.86
N VAL A 521 29.11 -27.18 -20.18
CA VAL A 521 28.89 -26.21 -19.10
C VAL A 521 29.62 -26.62 -17.82
N TYR A 522 29.72 -27.93 -17.58
CA TYR A 522 30.33 -28.49 -16.38
C TYR A 522 31.52 -29.34 -16.77
N ASP A 523 32.67 -29.12 -16.11
CA ASP A 523 33.90 -29.86 -16.35
C ASP A 523 33.82 -31.33 -15.85
N SER A 524 32.91 -31.61 -14.91
CA SER A 524 32.67 -32.94 -14.37
C SER A 524 31.25 -33.07 -13.80
N GLY A 525 30.82 -34.30 -13.57
CA GLY A 525 29.60 -34.61 -12.84
C GLY A 525 29.65 -34.14 -11.40
N ASP A 526 30.83 -34.10 -10.78
CA ASP A 526 31.01 -33.54 -9.44
C ASP A 526 30.66 -32.04 -9.43
N ALA A 527 31.19 -31.27 -10.39
CA ALA A 527 30.86 -29.86 -10.55
C ALA A 527 29.36 -29.62 -10.79
N LEU A 528 28.71 -30.50 -11.55
CA LEU A 528 27.25 -30.46 -11.77
C LEU A 528 26.47 -30.72 -10.47
N VAL A 529 26.87 -31.71 -9.67
CA VAL A 529 26.17 -32.07 -8.43
C VAL A 529 26.36 -30.96 -7.39
N GLN A 530 27.58 -30.42 -7.24
CA GLN A 530 27.83 -29.25 -6.38
C GLN A 530 26.97 -28.04 -6.80
N ALA A 531 26.86 -27.76 -8.09
CA ALA A 531 26.01 -26.68 -8.59
C ALA A 531 24.52 -26.91 -8.25
N LEU A 532 24.02 -28.15 -8.35
CA LEU A 532 22.65 -28.50 -7.97
C LEU A 532 22.40 -28.37 -6.46
N LEU A 533 23.38 -28.71 -5.63
CA LEU A 533 23.30 -28.60 -4.17
C LEU A 533 23.34 -27.12 -3.72
N ALA A 534 24.13 -26.29 -4.39
CA ALA A 534 24.24 -24.86 -4.08
C ALA A 534 23.05 -24.03 -4.61
N ALA A 535 22.39 -24.48 -5.67
CA ALA A 535 21.29 -23.73 -6.29
C ALA A 535 20.01 -23.76 -5.43
N PRO A 536 19.43 -22.58 -5.08
CA PRO A 536 18.14 -22.54 -4.39
C PRO A 536 17.02 -23.09 -5.28
N GLU A 537 15.93 -23.55 -4.66
CA GLU A 537 14.78 -24.06 -5.42
C GLU A 537 14.29 -23.03 -6.46
N PRO A 538 13.86 -23.47 -7.67
CA PRO A 538 13.47 -22.56 -8.75
C PRO A 538 12.42 -21.52 -8.32
N LYS A 539 11.47 -21.92 -7.47
CA LYS A 539 10.43 -21.01 -6.96
C LYS A 539 11.01 -19.90 -6.09
N THR A 540 12.02 -20.21 -5.28
CA THR A 540 12.71 -19.25 -4.41
C THR A 540 13.59 -18.33 -5.24
N ALA A 541 14.40 -18.88 -6.15
CA ALA A 541 15.26 -18.11 -7.03
C ALA A 541 14.48 -17.12 -7.92
N VAL A 542 13.36 -17.57 -8.49
CA VAL A 542 12.45 -16.70 -9.27
C VAL A 542 11.86 -15.60 -8.40
N ARG A 543 11.42 -15.92 -7.18
CA ARG A 543 10.88 -14.91 -6.25
C ARG A 543 11.93 -13.85 -5.90
N GLU A 544 13.13 -14.25 -5.53
CA GLU A 544 14.22 -13.35 -5.16
C GLU A 544 14.63 -12.43 -6.32
N LEU A 545 14.75 -12.99 -7.53
CA LEU A 545 15.02 -12.18 -8.72
C LEU A 545 13.86 -11.24 -9.05
N THR A 546 12.61 -11.70 -8.90
CA THR A 546 11.41 -10.86 -9.08
C THR A 546 11.41 -9.69 -8.11
N ASP A 547 11.68 -9.95 -6.82
CA ASP A 547 11.75 -8.92 -5.79
C ASP A 547 12.86 -7.90 -6.08
N ARG A 548 14.01 -8.36 -6.58
CA ARG A 548 15.13 -7.50 -7.00
C ARG A 548 14.74 -6.60 -8.17
N ILE A 549 14.15 -7.15 -9.23
CA ILE A 549 13.72 -6.38 -10.40
C ILE A 549 12.60 -5.40 -10.02
N MET A 550 11.63 -5.84 -9.21
CA MET A 550 10.58 -4.94 -8.68
C MET A 550 11.19 -3.80 -7.87
N LEU A 551 12.18 -4.06 -7.01
CA LEU A 551 12.82 -3.00 -6.23
C LEU A 551 13.62 -2.03 -7.10
N GLU A 552 14.31 -2.54 -8.13
CA GLU A 552 15.15 -1.77 -9.05
C GLU A 552 14.32 -0.91 -10.01
N ARG A 553 13.31 -1.48 -10.65
CA ARG A 553 12.51 -0.83 -11.71
C ARG A 553 11.21 -0.20 -11.19
N HIS A 554 10.63 -0.76 -10.14
CA HIS A 554 9.30 -0.41 -9.61
C HIS A 554 9.33 -0.21 -8.08
N GLY A 555 10.39 0.42 -7.57
CA GLY A 555 10.64 0.56 -6.14
C GLY A 555 9.55 1.33 -5.37
N GLU A 556 8.66 2.03 -6.08
CA GLU A 556 7.45 2.70 -5.58
C GLU A 556 6.23 1.77 -5.43
N LEU A 557 6.28 0.55 -5.99
CA LEU A 557 5.24 -0.48 -5.87
C LEU A 557 5.78 -1.83 -5.40
N ALA A 558 7.08 -1.92 -5.08
CA ALA A 558 7.75 -3.17 -4.74
C ALA A 558 7.38 -3.74 -3.35
N THR A 559 6.91 -2.90 -2.42
CA THR A 559 6.61 -3.27 -1.03
C THR A 559 5.23 -2.76 -0.61
N PRO A 560 4.55 -3.40 0.37
CA PRO A 560 3.28 -2.92 0.91
C PRO A 560 3.35 -1.46 1.38
N GLU A 561 4.45 -1.07 1.99
CA GLU A 561 4.69 0.31 2.45
C GLU A 561 4.77 1.26 1.25
N ALA A 562 5.52 0.91 0.20
CA ALA A 562 5.65 1.73 -1.00
C ALA A 562 4.30 1.86 -1.74
N ILE A 563 3.52 0.78 -1.82
CA ILE A 563 2.15 0.80 -2.38
C ILE A 563 1.26 1.75 -1.57
N GLY A 564 1.33 1.69 -0.24
CA GLY A 564 0.62 2.61 0.64
C GLY A 564 1.01 4.08 0.41
N GLU A 565 2.31 4.37 0.31
CA GLU A 565 2.83 5.71 0.00
C GLU A 565 2.39 6.20 -1.40
N ALA A 566 2.42 5.33 -2.40
CA ALA A 566 1.95 5.64 -3.76
C ALA A 566 0.44 5.90 -3.81
N ALA A 567 -0.34 5.15 -3.02
CA ALA A 567 -1.77 5.35 -2.88
C ALA A 567 -2.10 6.68 -2.18
N ASP A 568 -1.37 7.01 -1.11
CA ASP A 568 -1.50 8.29 -0.41
C ASP A 568 -1.14 9.45 -1.33
N MET A 569 -0.05 9.36 -2.09
CA MET A 569 0.30 10.35 -3.11
C MET A 569 -0.82 10.52 -4.15
N ALA A 570 -1.40 9.43 -4.65
CA ALA A 570 -2.53 9.47 -5.59
C ALA A 570 -3.81 10.07 -4.97
N ALA A 571 -4.00 9.94 -3.66
CA ALA A 571 -5.10 10.55 -2.92
C ALA A 571 -4.90 12.06 -2.69
N HIS A 572 -3.65 12.56 -2.73
CA HIS A 572 -3.28 13.98 -2.66
C HIS A 572 -3.07 14.62 -4.05
N ASN A 573 -3.91 14.25 -5.02
CA ASN A 573 -3.81 14.73 -6.40
C ASN A 573 -4.25 16.20 -6.60
N ASP A 574 -3.97 16.72 -7.80
CA ASP A 574 -4.25 18.11 -8.21
C ASP A 574 -5.71 18.51 -8.07
N LEU A 575 -6.60 17.55 -8.34
CA LEU A 575 -8.03 17.77 -8.28
C LEU A 575 -8.48 17.99 -6.85
N ARG A 576 -8.00 17.18 -5.90
CA ARG A 576 -8.31 17.35 -4.47
C ARG A 576 -7.81 18.69 -3.94
N LEU A 577 -6.55 19.06 -4.23
CA LEU A 577 -6.01 20.34 -3.78
C LEU A 577 -6.81 21.52 -4.34
N ARG A 578 -7.31 21.40 -5.58
CA ARG A 578 -8.20 22.39 -6.18
C ARG A 578 -9.55 22.48 -5.48
N VAL A 579 -10.16 21.34 -5.14
CA VAL A 579 -11.43 21.29 -4.40
C VAL A 579 -11.27 21.97 -3.04
N LEU A 580 -10.23 21.65 -2.28
CA LEU A 580 -9.93 22.30 -1.00
C LEU A 580 -9.70 23.82 -1.15
N ALA A 581 -9.03 24.24 -2.22
CA ALA A 581 -8.82 25.66 -2.50
C ALA A 581 -10.12 26.39 -2.90
N THR A 582 -11.03 25.72 -3.63
CA THR A 582 -12.36 26.26 -3.95
C THR A 582 -13.19 26.42 -2.69
N GLU A 583 -13.18 25.43 -1.79
CA GLU A 583 -13.84 25.53 -0.48
C GLU A 583 -13.26 26.67 0.36
N TYR A 584 -11.93 26.80 0.43
CA TYR A 584 -11.31 27.93 1.11
C TYR A 584 -11.79 29.28 0.53
N ASN A 585 -11.77 29.43 -0.79
CA ASN A 585 -12.18 30.68 -1.43
C ASN A 585 -13.64 31.03 -1.17
N ALA A 586 -14.52 30.02 -1.14
CA ALA A 586 -15.94 30.21 -0.83
C ALA A 586 -16.12 30.73 0.61
N LEU A 587 -15.40 30.18 1.60
CA LEU A 587 -15.46 30.68 2.98
C LEU A 587 -14.80 32.05 3.16
N ALA A 588 -13.66 32.26 2.51
CA ALA A 588 -12.88 33.49 2.64
C ALA A 588 -13.49 34.65 1.84
N GLN A 589 -14.56 34.42 1.06
CA GLN A 589 -15.11 35.35 0.07
C GLN A 589 -14.01 35.97 -0.82
N ALA A 590 -12.95 35.21 -1.06
CA ALA A 590 -11.76 35.71 -1.73
C ALA A 590 -12.02 35.80 -3.24
N SER A 591 -11.80 36.98 -3.82
CA SER A 591 -11.89 37.21 -5.28
C SER A 591 -10.78 36.52 -6.09
N GLY A 592 -9.81 35.88 -5.43
CA GLY A 592 -8.73 35.12 -6.07
C GLY A 592 -9.18 33.75 -6.54
N GLY A 593 -8.80 33.32 -7.75
CA GLY A 593 -9.16 32.00 -8.28
C GLY A 593 -8.52 30.83 -7.50
N ALA A 594 -9.25 29.72 -7.32
CA ALA A 594 -8.81 28.55 -6.54
C ALA A 594 -7.45 27.97 -7.00
N ARG A 595 -7.15 28.13 -8.29
CA ARG A 595 -5.84 27.74 -8.87
C ARG A 595 -4.68 28.55 -8.29
N LEU A 596 -4.87 29.84 -8.00
CA LEU A 596 -3.83 30.71 -7.43
C LEU A 596 -3.51 30.33 -5.98
N VAL A 597 -4.55 30.06 -5.17
CA VAL A 597 -4.37 29.59 -3.80
C VAL A 597 -3.67 28.23 -3.78
N GLN A 598 -4.10 27.32 -4.66
CA GLN A 598 -3.44 26.02 -4.83
C GLN A 598 -1.96 26.18 -5.24
N SER A 599 -1.65 27.04 -6.21
CA SER A 599 -0.27 27.24 -6.68
C SER A 599 0.61 27.87 -5.60
N ALA A 600 0.09 28.86 -4.87
CA ALA A 600 0.80 29.48 -3.75
C ALA A 600 1.08 28.47 -2.63
N ALA A 601 0.08 27.67 -2.23
CA ALA A 601 0.25 26.63 -1.21
C ALA A 601 1.27 25.56 -1.64
N ARG A 602 1.31 25.22 -2.93
CA ARG A 602 2.34 24.32 -3.49
C ARG A 602 3.73 24.89 -3.44
N GLN A 603 3.90 26.15 -3.83
CA GLN A 603 5.21 26.79 -3.81
C GLN A 603 5.75 26.88 -2.38
N LEU A 604 4.90 27.28 -1.43
CA LEU A 604 5.25 27.28 0.00
C LEU A 604 5.59 25.89 0.51
N ALA A 605 4.80 24.87 0.13
CA ALA A 605 5.07 23.49 0.51
C ALA A 605 6.40 22.98 -0.07
N ALA A 606 6.68 23.25 -1.34
CA ALA A 606 7.92 22.86 -2.00
C ALA A 606 9.14 23.51 -1.33
N GLN A 607 9.07 24.81 -1.01
CA GLN A 607 10.13 25.51 -0.30
C GLN A 607 10.33 24.94 1.12
N ALA A 608 9.24 24.73 1.87
CA ALA A 608 9.31 24.21 3.23
C ALA A 608 9.88 22.79 3.28
N ILE A 609 9.49 21.92 2.35
CA ILE A 609 10.00 20.55 2.24
C ILE A 609 11.44 20.53 1.71
N GLY A 610 11.78 21.42 0.78
CA GLY A 610 13.14 21.60 0.26
C GLY A 610 14.18 21.87 1.36
N GLN A 611 13.82 22.75 2.31
CA GLN A 611 14.67 23.12 3.44
C GLN A 611 14.66 22.08 4.59
N LYS A 612 13.81 21.06 4.52
CA LYS A 612 13.72 20.04 5.57
C LYS A 612 14.80 18.99 5.39
N ARG A 613 15.39 18.51 6.49
CA ARG A 613 16.30 17.36 6.47
C ARG A 613 15.57 16.10 6.00
N ILE A 614 16.24 15.27 5.22
CA ILE A 614 15.67 14.04 4.65
C ILE A 614 15.15 13.12 5.76
N ARG A 615 15.90 12.96 6.86
CA ARG A 615 15.49 12.17 8.02
C ARG A 615 14.21 12.68 8.72
N ASP A 616 13.90 13.96 8.56
CA ASP A 616 12.76 14.62 9.19
C ASP A 616 11.53 14.68 8.27
N LEU A 617 11.61 14.10 7.06
CA LEU A 617 10.48 14.03 6.12
C LEU A 617 9.39 13.10 6.64
N SER A 618 8.24 13.68 6.99
CA SER A 618 7.09 12.95 7.53
C SER A 618 5.79 13.34 6.83
N PRO A 619 5.42 12.69 5.72
CA PRO A 619 4.15 12.93 5.06
C PRO A 619 2.95 12.72 5.99
N ALA A 620 3.00 11.66 6.81
CA ALA A 620 1.96 11.31 7.78
C ALA A 620 1.73 12.39 8.85
N GLN A 621 2.74 13.19 9.20
CA GLN A 621 2.55 14.35 10.08
C GLN A 621 1.61 15.36 9.42
N TYR A 622 1.87 15.71 8.17
CA TYR A 622 1.07 16.70 7.43
C TYR A 622 -0.35 16.20 7.13
N THR A 623 -0.54 14.91 6.80
CA THR A 623 -1.88 14.33 6.64
C THR A 623 -2.70 14.36 7.94
N ARG A 624 -2.05 14.15 9.10
CA ARG A 624 -2.70 14.30 10.42
C ARG A 624 -3.09 15.75 10.69
N MET A 625 -2.21 16.69 10.39
CA MET A 625 -2.48 18.12 10.53
C MET A 625 -3.58 18.60 9.58
N GLU A 626 -3.60 18.11 8.33
CA GLU A 626 -4.69 18.35 7.38
C GLU A 626 -6.02 17.87 7.97
N THR A 627 -6.07 16.65 8.50
CA THR A 627 -7.29 16.09 9.10
C THR A 627 -7.74 16.91 10.31
N ARG A 628 -6.80 17.40 11.13
CA ARG A 628 -7.10 18.27 12.27
C ARG A 628 -7.68 19.61 11.82
N ALA A 629 -7.07 20.25 10.83
CA ALA A 629 -7.55 21.49 10.24
C ALA A 629 -8.94 21.32 9.60
N ALA A 630 -9.19 20.20 8.92
CA ALA A 630 -10.50 19.88 8.37
C ALA A 630 -11.59 19.79 9.45
N LYS A 631 -11.29 19.10 10.57
CA LYS A 631 -12.21 18.99 11.71
C LYS A 631 -12.43 20.34 12.40
N ALA A 632 -11.37 21.14 12.57
CA ALA A 632 -11.44 22.47 13.16
C ALA A 632 -12.27 23.43 12.31
N ALA A 633 -12.07 23.44 10.99
CA ALA A 633 -12.87 24.23 10.06
C ALA A 633 -14.36 23.87 10.14
N LEU A 634 -14.67 22.57 10.20
CA LEU A 634 -16.05 22.11 10.32
C LEU A 634 -16.67 22.47 11.68
N ALA A 635 -15.90 22.40 12.75
CA ALA A 635 -16.36 22.81 14.08
C ALA A 635 -16.61 24.32 14.17
N ALA A 636 -15.74 25.15 13.57
CA ALA A 636 -15.90 26.60 13.50
C ALA A 636 -17.14 27.00 12.68
N MET A 637 -17.33 26.36 11.51
CA MET A 637 -18.49 26.58 10.66
C MET A 637 -19.81 26.21 11.36
N LYS A 638 -19.85 25.09 12.11
CA LYS A 638 -21.03 24.71 12.92
C LYS A 638 -21.38 25.72 14.02
N LYS A 639 -20.43 26.56 14.42
CA LYS A 639 -20.61 27.64 15.41
C LYS A 639 -20.88 29.00 14.76
N GLY A 640 -20.98 29.08 13.43
CA GLY A 640 -21.13 30.34 12.69
C GLY A 640 -19.85 31.17 12.58
N ASP A 641 -18.69 30.66 13.03
CA ASP A 641 -17.41 31.38 12.96
C ASP A 641 -16.72 31.14 11.61
N ILE A 642 -17.13 31.94 10.62
CA ILE A 642 -16.68 31.81 9.23
C ILE A 642 -15.22 32.22 9.06
N ALA A 643 -14.74 33.22 9.83
CA ALA A 643 -13.37 33.67 9.76
C ALA A 643 -12.40 32.57 10.22
N THR A 644 -12.69 31.90 11.33
CA THR A 644 -11.89 30.76 11.80
C THR A 644 -12.04 29.56 10.86
N ALA A 645 -13.23 29.30 10.31
CA ALA A 645 -13.43 28.23 9.34
C ALA A 645 -12.58 28.43 8.07
N ALA A 646 -12.53 29.66 7.54
CA ALA A 646 -11.71 30.03 6.39
C ALA A 646 -10.21 29.87 6.71
N ALA A 647 -9.76 30.34 7.88
CA ALA A 647 -8.37 30.20 8.31
C ALA A 647 -7.94 28.73 8.41
N GLU A 648 -8.80 27.88 9.00
CA GLU A 648 -8.53 26.45 9.11
C GLU A 648 -8.60 25.73 7.76
N LYS A 649 -9.45 26.17 6.82
CA LYS A 649 -9.42 25.67 5.44
C LYS A 649 -8.14 26.06 4.71
N ARG A 650 -7.63 27.27 4.91
CA ARG A 650 -6.31 27.69 4.39
C ARG A 650 -5.22 26.76 4.91
N ASN A 651 -5.25 26.47 6.21
CA ASN A 651 -4.34 25.52 6.85
C ASN A 651 -4.51 24.14 6.23
N GLN A 652 -5.73 23.66 6.02
CA GLN A 652 -5.99 22.36 5.39
C GLN A 652 -5.36 22.27 3.99
N VAL A 653 -5.53 23.29 3.14
CA VAL A 653 -4.93 23.35 1.78
C VAL A 653 -3.39 23.30 1.86
N LEU A 654 -2.80 24.06 2.79
CA LEU A 654 -1.35 24.07 3.00
C LEU A 654 -0.85 22.71 3.49
N GLN A 655 -1.50 22.10 4.48
CA GLN A 655 -1.11 20.80 5.03
C GLN A 655 -1.25 19.68 4.00
N ALA A 656 -2.31 19.69 3.18
CA ALA A 656 -2.45 18.76 2.05
C ALA A 656 -1.33 18.95 1.02
N SER A 657 -0.94 20.19 0.73
CA SER A 657 0.18 20.50 -0.18
C SER A 657 1.53 20.05 0.40
N LEU A 658 1.75 20.23 1.70
CA LEU A 658 2.93 19.75 2.43
C LEU A 658 3.02 18.22 2.46
N ALA A 659 1.90 17.54 2.69
CA ALA A 659 1.84 16.08 2.67
C ALA A 659 2.25 15.56 1.30
N ARG A 660 1.69 16.13 0.24
CA ARG A 660 2.05 15.80 -1.13
C ARG A 660 3.52 16.07 -1.43
N ALA A 661 4.01 17.28 -1.15
CA ALA A 661 5.40 17.66 -1.40
C ALA A 661 6.36 16.75 -0.62
N ALA A 662 6.02 16.33 0.60
CA ALA A 662 6.80 15.37 1.37
C ALA A 662 6.83 13.96 0.74
N HIS A 663 5.70 13.48 0.20
CA HIS A 663 5.66 12.23 -0.56
C HIS A 663 6.51 12.30 -1.83
N GLU A 664 6.36 13.38 -2.60
CA GLU A 664 7.15 13.61 -3.84
C GLU A 664 8.65 13.67 -3.52
N ALA A 665 9.03 14.41 -2.47
CA ALA A 665 10.40 14.49 -2.00
C ALA A 665 10.95 13.12 -1.58
N LYS A 666 10.19 12.27 -0.85
CA LYS A 666 10.66 10.92 -0.50
C LYS A 666 11.01 10.09 -1.73
N VAL A 667 10.16 10.12 -2.76
CA VAL A 667 10.39 9.37 -4.01
C VAL A 667 11.63 9.90 -4.74
N GLU A 668 11.74 11.23 -4.86
CA GLU A 668 12.89 11.88 -5.47
C GLU A 668 14.19 11.57 -4.73
N VAL A 669 14.20 11.75 -3.41
CA VAL A 669 15.34 11.49 -2.52
C VAL A 669 15.83 10.05 -2.66
N LYS A 670 14.94 9.06 -2.76
CA LYS A 670 15.32 7.66 -3.01
C LYS A 670 16.05 7.50 -4.35
N LYS A 671 15.55 8.13 -5.42
CA LYS A 671 16.19 8.12 -6.75
C LYS A 671 17.57 8.80 -6.72
N LEU A 672 17.67 9.96 -6.05
CA LEU A 672 18.94 10.67 -5.91
C LEU A 672 19.94 9.86 -5.08
N ALA A 673 19.54 9.24 -3.98
CA ALA A 673 20.41 8.38 -3.17
C ALA A 673 20.96 7.18 -3.97
N MET A 674 20.11 6.52 -4.78
CA MET A 674 20.56 5.46 -5.70
C MET A 674 21.56 6.00 -6.75
N MET A 675 21.30 7.19 -7.29
CA MET A 675 22.22 7.85 -8.21
C MET A 675 23.58 8.13 -7.57
N LEU A 676 23.62 8.66 -6.35
CA LEU A 676 24.86 8.91 -5.60
C LEU A 676 25.66 7.61 -5.40
N ARG A 677 24.99 6.52 -5.03
CA ARG A 677 25.62 5.19 -4.89
C ARG A 677 26.20 4.67 -6.21
N ARG A 678 25.50 4.87 -7.33
CA ARG A 678 26.00 4.55 -8.67
C ARG A 678 27.21 5.41 -9.03
N MET A 679 27.15 6.71 -8.76
CA MET A 679 28.24 7.65 -9.03
C MET A 679 29.50 7.36 -8.20
N ASN A 680 29.34 6.78 -7.01
CA ASN A 680 30.46 6.28 -6.21
C ASN A 680 31.17 5.05 -6.83
N ARG A 681 30.63 4.46 -7.90
CA ARG A 681 31.12 3.25 -8.56
C ARG A 681 31.10 3.40 -10.09
N LEU A 682 31.54 4.55 -10.60
CA LEU A 682 31.57 4.81 -12.03
C LEU A 682 32.55 3.90 -12.77
N ASN A 683 32.14 3.43 -13.95
CA ASN A 683 32.95 2.60 -14.82
C ASN A 683 34.16 3.40 -15.35
N PRO A 684 35.41 2.92 -15.14
CA PRO A 684 36.61 3.61 -15.61
C PRO A 684 36.68 3.83 -17.14
N LYS A 685 35.91 3.06 -17.92
CA LYS A 685 35.87 3.20 -19.39
C LYS A 685 34.92 4.27 -19.89
N GLU A 686 33.97 4.73 -19.07
CA GLU A 686 32.90 5.64 -19.50
C GLU A 686 33.16 7.10 -19.13
N VAL A 687 33.81 7.33 -18.00
CA VAL A 687 34.06 8.67 -17.45
C VAL A 687 35.56 8.86 -17.26
N ALA A 688 36.09 9.99 -17.71
CA ALA A 688 37.49 10.36 -17.54
C ALA A 688 37.94 10.35 -16.06
N ILE A 689 39.22 10.03 -15.83
CA ILE A 689 39.80 9.76 -14.50
C ILE A 689 39.68 10.97 -13.58
N GLU A 690 40.08 12.15 -14.05
CA GLU A 690 40.02 13.39 -13.25
C GLU A 690 38.61 13.69 -12.74
N GLU A 691 37.59 13.63 -13.61
CA GLU A 691 36.20 13.85 -13.20
C GLU A 691 35.69 12.80 -12.21
N ARG A 692 36.10 11.54 -12.37
CA ARG A 692 35.76 10.48 -11.42
C ARG A 692 36.36 10.74 -10.04
N GLU A 693 37.62 11.15 -9.96
CA GLU A 693 38.29 11.52 -8.71
C GLU A 693 37.59 12.70 -8.03
N GLN A 694 37.14 13.71 -8.80
CA GLN A 694 36.35 14.82 -8.24
C GLN A 694 35.00 14.36 -7.68
N ILE A 695 34.31 13.44 -8.38
CA ILE A 695 33.06 12.84 -7.90
C ILE A 695 33.29 12.07 -6.59
N GLU A 696 34.34 11.26 -6.54
CA GLU A 696 34.70 10.47 -5.37
C GLU A 696 35.05 11.38 -4.18
N ALA A 697 35.86 12.42 -4.38
CA ALA A 697 36.23 13.38 -3.35
C ALA A 697 35.03 14.16 -2.76
N LEU A 698 33.99 14.42 -3.57
CA LEU A 698 32.75 15.04 -3.09
C LEU A 698 31.91 14.05 -2.27
N LEU A 699 31.84 12.79 -2.71
CA LEU A 699 31.05 11.75 -2.07
C LEU A 699 31.69 11.20 -0.78
N GLU A 700 33.02 11.23 -0.67
CA GLU A 700 33.76 10.71 0.49
C GLU A 700 33.37 11.37 1.82
N ARG A 701 32.89 12.61 1.76
CA ARG A 701 32.37 13.37 2.91
C ARG A 701 31.09 12.77 3.49
N PHE A 702 30.39 11.96 2.71
CA PHE A 702 29.08 11.42 3.04
C PHE A 702 29.12 9.90 3.24
N ASP A 703 28.40 9.44 4.26
CA ASP A 703 28.10 8.03 4.43
C ASP A 703 26.82 7.71 3.66
N LEU A 704 26.94 6.99 2.54
CA LEU A 704 25.85 6.71 1.59
C LEU A 704 24.97 5.50 1.99
N ARG A 705 25.23 4.85 3.13
CA ARG A 705 24.44 3.71 3.62
C ARG A 705 23.07 4.17 4.12
N ASP A 706 22.07 3.29 4.01
CA ASP A 706 20.76 3.53 4.64
C ASP A 706 20.86 3.29 6.15
N GLN A 707 20.57 4.31 6.94
CA GLN A 707 20.67 4.28 8.40
C GLN A 707 19.34 4.66 9.04
N SER A 708 18.99 3.95 10.11
CA SER A 708 17.84 4.32 10.94
C SER A 708 18.12 5.60 11.71
N GLY A 709 17.07 6.36 12.07
CA GLY A 709 17.22 7.56 12.91
C GLY A 709 18.00 7.30 14.20
N ARG A 710 17.71 6.19 14.89
CA ARG A 710 18.45 5.76 16.10
C ARG A 710 19.93 5.51 15.84
N ALA A 711 20.30 4.97 14.67
CA ALA A 711 21.70 4.76 14.32
C ALA A 711 22.43 6.09 14.10
N ILE A 712 21.77 7.04 13.42
CA ILE A 712 22.27 8.40 13.22
C ILE A 712 22.45 9.10 14.58
N ASP A 713 21.45 9.03 15.47
CA ASP A 713 21.50 9.67 16.78
C ASP A 713 22.60 9.08 17.67
N ARG A 714 22.82 7.76 17.64
CA ARG A 714 23.95 7.11 18.32
C ARG A 714 25.30 7.57 17.79
N LYS A 715 25.44 7.68 16.46
CA LYS A 715 26.67 8.16 15.82
C LYS A 715 26.96 9.60 16.22
N GLN A 716 25.94 10.45 16.23
CA GLN A 716 26.04 11.83 16.69
C GLN A 716 26.44 11.90 18.18
N SER A 717 25.78 11.11 19.03
CA SER A 717 26.09 11.05 20.47
C SER A 717 27.53 10.61 20.73
N LEU A 718 28.03 9.63 19.95
CA LEU A 718 29.42 9.19 20.03
C LEU A 718 30.38 10.29 19.58
N ALA A 719 30.09 11.00 18.48
CA ALA A 719 30.90 12.12 18.03
C ALA A 719 30.96 13.25 19.09
N GLU A 720 29.82 13.60 19.69
CA GLU A 720 29.72 14.59 20.76
C GLU A 720 30.50 14.15 22.01
N TRP A 721 30.41 12.87 22.40
CA TRP A 721 31.18 12.31 23.52
C TRP A 721 32.69 12.35 23.26
N VAL A 722 33.14 11.96 22.07
CA VAL A 722 34.57 12.03 21.68
C VAL A 722 35.08 13.47 21.76
N GLN A 723 34.29 14.42 21.25
CA GLN A 723 34.66 15.83 21.29
C GLN A 723 34.73 16.36 22.73
N ALA A 724 33.79 15.99 23.59
CA ALA A 724 33.79 16.37 25.00
C ALA A 724 35.00 15.82 25.77
N GLN A 725 35.47 14.60 25.45
CA GLN A 725 36.70 14.05 26.04
C GLN A 725 37.93 14.86 25.61
N ARG A 726 38.03 15.20 24.32
CA ARG A 726 39.14 16.00 23.77
C ARG A 726 39.21 17.40 24.38
N GLU A 727 38.06 18.04 24.60
CA GLU A 727 37.98 19.34 25.28
C GLU A 727 38.46 19.28 26.74
N GLN A 728 38.38 18.10 27.38
CA GLN A 728 38.94 17.85 28.71
C GLN A 728 40.42 17.43 28.66
N GLY A 729 41.05 17.43 27.49
CA GLY A 729 42.43 17.01 27.28
C GLY A 729 42.64 15.49 27.30
N ILE A 730 41.56 14.71 27.23
CA ILE A 730 41.58 13.24 27.20
C ILE A 730 41.40 12.80 25.75
N GLU A 731 42.38 12.11 25.16
CA GLU A 731 42.22 11.48 23.84
C GLU A 731 41.64 10.07 24.03
N PRO A 732 40.40 9.78 23.57
CA PRO A 732 39.81 8.45 23.73
C PRO A 732 40.53 7.40 22.87
N ASP A 733 40.83 6.23 23.46
CA ASP A 733 41.40 5.09 22.73
C ASP A 733 40.32 4.42 21.86
N ILE A 734 40.17 4.93 20.64
CA ILE A 734 39.22 4.45 19.63
C ILE A 734 40.00 4.13 18.36
N ALA A 735 39.70 2.99 17.74
CA ALA A 735 40.30 2.61 16.47
C ALA A 735 40.17 3.73 15.41
N PRO A 736 41.25 4.04 14.64
CA PRO A 736 41.23 5.10 13.65
C PRO A 736 40.09 4.99 12.63
N GLU A 737 39.75 3.77 12.21
CA GLU A 737 38.66 3.48 11.28
C GLU A 737 37.30 3.96 11.80
N MET A 738 37.04 3.81 13.11
CA MET A 738 35.80 4.26 13.75
C MET A 738 35.75 5.79 13.85
N LEU A 739 36.90 6.44 14.09
CA LEU A 739 37.02 7.90 14.08
C LEU A 739 36.80 8.47 12.67
N ASP A 740 37.29 7.80 11.63
CA ASP A 740 37.05 8.20 10.24
C ASP A 740 35.59 8.00 9.83
N GLU A 741 34.94 6.93 10.29
CA GLU A 741 33.51 6.75 10.10
C GLU A 741 32.71 7.89 10.75
N LEU A 742 33.11 8.39 11.92
CA LEU A 742 32.50 9.54 12.59
C LEU A 742 32.64 10.87 11.83
N LYS A 743 33.72 11.04 11.05
CA LYS A 743 33.91 12.24 10.20
C LYS A 743 32.91 12.32 9.04
N ARG A 744 32.38 11.17 8.58
CA ARG A 744 31.45 11.12 7.45
C ARG A 744 30.02 11.45 7.88
N GLN A 745 29.44 12.47 7.25
CA GLN A 745 28.07 12.88 7.51
C GLN A 745 27.07 11.89 6.86
N PRO A 746 26.11 11.31 7.60
CA PRO A 746 25.06 10.50 6.99
C PRO A 746 24.24 11.32 5.99
N TRP A 747 24.05 10.81 4.78
CA TRP A 747 23.38 11.56 3.71
C TRP A 747 21.93 11.95 4.04
N GLN A 748 21.24 11.22 4.93
CA GLN A 748 19.89 11.52 5.40
C GLN A 748 19.82 12.79 6.27
N THR A 749 20.96 13.34 6.70
CA THR A 749 21.00 14.59 7.46
C THR A 749 21.00 15.83 6.55
N LEU A 750 21.25 15.66 5.25
CA LEU A 750 21.12 16.73 4.26
C LEU A 750 19.67 17.20 4.15
N THR A 751 19.49 18.46 3.78
CA THR A 751 18.19 18.96 3.32
C THR A 751 17.87 18.39 1.94
N VAL A 752 16.59 18.37 1.58
CA VAL A 752 16.17 17.91 0.24
C VAL A 752 16.84 18.77 -0.84
N ASP A 753 16.87 20.09 -0.67
CA ASP A 753 17.56 21.01 -1.60
C ASP A 753 19.07 20.81 -1.59
N GLY A 754 19.67 20.50 -0.44
CA GLY A 754 21.08 20.16 -0.34
C GLY A 754 21.44 18.90 -1.13
N LEU A 755 20.59 17.86 -1.07
CA LEU A 755 20.77 16.65 -1.86
C LEU A 755 20.57 16.91 -3.37
N ARG A 756 19.60 17.74 -3.76
CA ARG A 756 19.41 18.16 -5.16
C ARG A 756 20.63 18.88 -5.69
N GLY A 757 21.14 19.86 -4.95
CA GLY A 757 22.35 20.62 -5.34
C GLY A 757 23.58 19.72 -5.47
N LEU A 758 23.77 18.78 -4.54
CA LEU A 758 24.83 17.78 -4.64
C LEU A 758 24.66 16.91 -5.89
N ALA A 759 23.46 16.36 -6.11
CA ALA A 759 23.16 15.53 -7.26
C ALA A 759 23.40 16.25 -8.59
N ASP A 760 22.99 17.51 -8.71
CA ASP A 760 23.19 18.31 -9.93
C ASP A 760 24.66 18.61 -10.18
N THR A 761 25.41 18.94 -9.12
CA THR A 761 26.87 19.12 -9.21
C THR A 761 27.54 17.86 -9.73
N LEU A 762 27.20 16.69 -9.19
CA LEU A 762 27.77 15.41 -9.63
C LEU A 762 27.38 15.09 -11.07
N ARG A 763 26.14 15.37 -11.50
CA ARG A 763 25.72 15.18 -12.90
C ARG A 763 26.50 16.05 -13.87
N GLN A 764 26.77 17.31 -13.51
CA GLN A 764 27.55 18.21 -14.35
C GLN A 764 28.99 17.69 -14.52
N ILE A 765 29.61 17.21 -13.44
CA ILE A 765 30.96 16.62 -13.49
C ILE A 765 30.95 15.31 -14.31
N GLU A 766 29.96 14.43 -14.10
CA GLU A 766 29.80 13.18 -14.87
C GLU A 766 29.64 13.48 -16.37
N HIS A 767 28.80 14.45 -16.73
CA HIS A 767 28.56 14.84 -18.11
C HIS A 767 29.85 15.37 -18.76
N ARG A 768 30.61 16.22 -18.06
CA ARG A 768 31.92 16.70 -18.54
C ARG A 768 32.88 15.53 -18.76
N GLY A 769 32.97 14.59 -17.82
CA GLY A 769 33.86 13.43 -17.93
C GLY A 769 33.49 12.47 -19.06
N LYS A 770 32.18 12.29 -19.32
CA LYS A 770 31.69 11.52 -20.48
C LYS A 770 32.02 12.20 -21.80
N MET A 771 31.77 13.51 -21.90
CA MET A 771 32.11 14.30 -23.09
C MET A 771 33.62 14.26 -23.37
N LYS A 772 34.45 14.47 -22.34
CA LYS A 772 35.92 14.39 -22.45
C LYS A 772 36.36 13.01 -22.95
N ASN A 773 35.81 11.93 -22.40
CA ASN A 773 36.15 10.58 -22.82
C ASN A 773 35.68 10.26 -24.25
N GLN A 774 34.50 10.74 -24.65
CA GLN A 774 34.02 10.62 -26.02
C GLN A 774 34.97 11.32 -27.01
N LEU A 775 35.37 12.55 -26.72
CA LEU A 775 36.32 13.29 -27.56
C LEU A 775 37.67 12.56 -27.67
N LEU A 776 38.17 11.97 -26.58
CA LEU A 776 39.39 11.15 -26.61
C LEU A 776 39.22 9.88 -27.45
N LEU A 777 38.04 9.27 -27.45
CA LEU A 777 37.74 8.10 -28.27
C LEU A 777 37.64 8.47 -29.75
N GLU A 778 36.98 9.58 -30.07
CA GLU A 778 36.88 10.12 -31.43
C GLU A 778 38.27 10.49 -31.97
N GLN A 779 39.11 11.13 -31.15
CA GLN A 779 40.51 11.41 -31.50
C GLN A 779 41.29 10.12 -31.78
N LYS A 780 41.19 9.11 -30.90
CA LYS A 780 41.84 7.80 -31.14
C LYS A 780 41.36 7.12 -32.42
N GLN A 781 40.07 7.26 -32.75
CA GLN A 781 39.53 6.70 -33.98
C GLN A 781 40.03 7.45 -35.21
N GLN A 782 40.17 8.78 -35.12
CA GLN A 782 40.82 9.59 -36.17
C GLN A 782 42.28 9.20 -36.34
N ASP A 783 43.05 9.12 -35.25
CA ASP A 783 44.45 8.71 -35.25
C ASP A 783 44.61 7.29 -35.85
N LEU A 784 43.70 6.36 -35.51
CA LEU A 784 43.66 5.02 -36.10
C LEU A 784 43.37 5.06 -37.60
N ASN A 785 42.44 5.90 -38.05
CA ASN A 785 42.11 6.03 -39.47
C ASN A 785 43.29 6.62 -40.25
N VAL A 786 43.95 7.64 -39.72
CA VAL A 786 45.18 8.21 -40.29
C VAL A 786 46.27 7.15 -40.36
N ALA A 787 46.50 6.39 -39.28
CA ALA A 787 47.49 5.30 -39.27
C ALA A 787 47.16 4.21 -40.31
N LYS A 788 45.88 3.84 -40.47
CA LYS A 788 45.44 2.89 -41.51
C LYS A 788 45.67 3.43 -42.92
N GLU A 789 45.42 4.71 -43.14
CA GLU A 789 45.68 5.36 -44.43
C GLU A 789 47.18 5.40 -44.72
N GLU A 790 48.01 5.84 -43.78
CA GLU A 790 49.47 5.82 -43.89
C GLU A 790 49.99 4.41 -44.22
N ILE A 791 49.53 3.40 -43.46
CA ILE A 791 49.86 1.99 -43.70
C ILE A 791 49.45 1.57 -45.12
N SER A 792 48.21 1.84 -45.51
CA SER A 792 47.67 1.48 -46.83
C SER A 792 48.46 2.12 -47.97
N GLU A 793 48.83 3.39 -47.83
CA GLU A 793 49.68 4.10 -48.78
C GLU A 793 51.08 3.50 -48.88
N THR A 794 51.75 3.23 -47.74
CA THR A 794 53.07 2.58 -47.75
C THR A 794 53.03 1.17 -48.37
N VAL A 795 52.01 0.37 -48.07
CA VAL A 795 51.86 -0.96 -48.66
C VAL A 795 51.61 -0.88 -50.17
N LYS A 796 50.76 0.05 -50.63
CA LYS A 796 50.50 0.27 -52.06
C LYS A 796 51.76 0.73 -52.79
N ALA A 797 52.51 1.68 -52.22
CA ALA A 797 53.76 2.18 -52.77
C ALA A 797 54.82 1.06 -52.85
N SER A 798 54.95 0.25 -51.79
CA SER A 798 55.92 -0.86 -51.72
C SER A 798 55.56 -2.04 -52.63
N GLY A 799 54.26 -2.22 -52.93
CA GLY A 799 53.76 -3.30 -53.78
C GLY A 799 54.14 -3.20 -55.27
N ASN A 800 54.63 -2.05 -55.74
CA ASN A 800 55.04 -1.80 -57.14
C ASN A 800 54.02 -2.27 -58.20
N GLY A 801 52.71 -2.21 -57.91
CA GLY A 801 51.64 -2.58 -58.85
C GLY A 801 51.58 -4.07 -59.23
N LYS A 802 52.24 -4.97 -58.49
CA LYS A 802 52.22 -6.41 -58.78
C LYS A 802 50.87 -7.02 -58.42
N ILE A 803 50.19 -7.63 -59.40
CA ILE A 803 48.98 -8.44 -59.17
C ILE A 803 49.42 -9.74 -58.49
N VAL A 804 48.83 -10.05 -57.33
CA VAL A 804 49.10 -11.29 -56.61
C VAL A 804 48.39 -12.44 -57.31
N ASP A 805 49.15 -13.42 -57.77
CA ASP A 805 48.60 -14.68 -58.27
C ASP A 805 48.34 -15.63 -57.09
N ASN A 806 47.07 -15.77 -56.71
CA ASN A 806 46.60 -16.65 -55.64
C ASN A 806 46.27 -18.07 -56.13
N SER A 807 46.59 -18.41 -57.38
CA SER A 807 46.35 -19.76 -57.88
C SER A 807 47.20 -20.77 -57.12
N THR A 808 46.57 -21.90 -56.74
CA THR A 808 47.32 -23.02 -56.17
C THR A 808 48.07 -23.69 -57.31
N PRO A 809 49.41 -23.85 -57.25
CA PRO A 809 50.16 -24.43 -58.36
C PRO A 809 49.66 -25.85 -58.67
N ALA A 810 49.37 -26.11 -59.94
CA ALA A 810 48.82 -27.41 -60.38
C ALA A 810 49.89 -28.53 -60.43
N THR A 811 51.17 -28.19 -60.38
CA THR A 811 52.28 -29.15 -60.46
C THR A 811 52.81 -29.53 -59.07
N TRP A 812 53.19 -30.80 -58.88
CA TRP A 812 53.80 -31.29 -57.63
C TRP A 812 55.00 -30.45 -57.17
N LEU A 813 55.86 -30.06 -58.13
CA LEU A 813 57.03 -29.23 -57.87
C LEU A 813 56.61 -27.81 -57.46
N GLY A 814 55.56 -27.27 -58.08
CA GLY A 814 54.94 -26.00 -57.70
C GLY A 814 54.31 -26.05 -56.30
N GLN A 815 53.64 -27.13 -55.93
CA GLN A 815 53.04 -27.31 -54.61
C GLN A 815 54.11 -27.41 -53.51
N ARG A 816 55.21 -28.14 -53.74
CA ARG A 816 56.34 -28.18 -52.77
C ARG A 816 57.04 -26.84 -52.63
N MET A 817 57.28 -26.13 -53.74
CA MET A 817 57.88 -24.79 -53.68
C MET A 817 56.95 -23.78 -52.99
N ALA A 818 55.63 -23.87 -53.20
CA ALA A 818 54.66 -23.08 -52.47
C ALA A 818 54.64 -23.43 -50.97
N ALA A 819 54.72 -24.71 -50.61
CA ALA A 819 54.81 -25.17 -49.22
C ALA A 819 56.09 -24.67 -48.53
N LEU A 820 57.24 -24.72 -49.21
CA LEU A 820 58.51 -24.15 -48.73
C LEU A 820 58.45 -22.64 -48.55
N ARG A 821 57.83 -21.91 -49.49
CA ARG A 821 57.61 -20.47 -49.36
C ARG A 821 56.68 -20.13 -48.19
N ARG A 822 55.57 -20.86 -48.04
CA ARG A 822 54.64 -20.73 -46.89
C ARG A 822 55.36 -21.03 -45.58
N PHE A 823 56.16 -22.10 -45.53
CA PHE A 823 57.00 -22.43 -44.38
C PHE A 823 57.96 -21.30 -44.05
N GLY A 824 58.66 -20.73 -45.04
CA GLY A 824 59.50 -19.56 -44.86
C GLY A 824 58.75 -18.37 -44.26
N TRP A 825 57.59 -18.02 -44.81
CA TRP A 825 56.75 -16.92 -44.29
C TRP A 825 56.21 -17.18 -42.88
N MET A 826 55.85 -18.43 -42.55
CA MET A 826 55.39 -18.80 -41.19
C MET A 826 56.50 -18.67 -40.13
N HIS A 827 57.77 -18.73 -40.53
CA HIS A 827 58.92 -18.59 -39.63
C HIS A 827 59.57 -17.19 -39.70
N THR A 828 58.99 -16.26 -40.47
CA THR A 828 59.43 -14.88 -40.52
C THR A 828 58.93 -14.13 -39.29
N LYS A 829 59.83 -13.46 -38.56
CA LYS A 829 59.44 -12.60 -37.43
C LYS A 829 58.52 -11.48 -37.91
N ALA A 830 57.49 -11.15 -37.13
CA ALA A 830 56.55 -10.07 -37.42
C ALA A 830 57.26 -8.74 -37.75
N SER A 831 58.34 -8.42 -37.03
CA SER A 831 59.18 -7.23 -37.30
C SER A 831 59.76 -7.20 -38.72
N THR A 832 60.15 -8.35 -39.26
CA THR A 832 60.69 -8.45 -40.63
C THR A 832 59.57 -8.31 -41.66
N VAL A 833 58.38 -8.83 -41.37
CA VAL A 833 57.19 -8.64 -42.22
C VAL A 833 56.80 -7.17 -42.28
N PHE A 834 56.76 -6.47 -41.14
CA PHE A 834 56.46 -5.03 -41.08
C PHE A 834 57.49 -4.20 -41.84
N TYR A 835 58.78 -4.48 -41.68
CA TYR A 835 59.85 -3.84 -42.46
C TYR A 835 59.68 -4.01 -43.98
N ILE A 836 59.24 -5.19 -44.44
CA ILE A 836 58.97 -5.44 -45.86
C ILE A 836 57.75 -4.65 -46.34
N LEU A 837 56.68 -4.60 -45.53
CA LEU A 837 55.44 -3.89 -45.86
C LEU A 837 55.61 -2.36 -45.86
N ASP A 838 56.53 -1.84 -45.05
CA ASP A 838 56.95 -0.44 -45.02
C ASP A 838 57.99 -0.09 -46.11
N GLY A 839 58.24 -0.98 -47.08
CA GLY A 839 59.15 -0.70 -48.20
C GLY A 839 60.63 -0.64 -47.83
N GLY A 840 61.02 -1.31 -46.73
CA GLY A 840 62.39 -1.32 -46.23
C GLY A 840 62.72 -0.15 -45.29
N GLN A 841 61.73 0.58 -44.80
CA GLN A 841 61.92 1.61 -43.78
C GLN A 841 61.91 1.00 -42.37
N ARG A 842 62.90 1.34 -41.55
CA ARG A 842 62.91 0.99 -40.12
C ARG A 842 62.02 1.98 -39.37
N ASN A 843 61.16 1.49 -38.48
CA ASN A 843 60.13 2.27 -37.77
C ASN A 843 59.10 2.94 -38.70
N GLY A 844 58.72 2.28 -39.79
CA GLY A 844 57.69 2.78 -40.70
C GLY A 844 56.27 2.69 -40.11
N PRO A 845 55.24 3.06 -40.88
CA PRO A 845 53.85 3.09 -40.43
C PRO A 845 53.33 1.76 -39.87
N MET A 846 53.79 0.61 -40.33
CA MET A 846 53.40 -0.70 -39.76
C MET A 846 53.95 -0.94 -38.35
N TRP A 847 54.98 -0.20 -37.93
CA TRP A 847 55.61 -0.32 -36.62
C TRP A 847 55.05 0.66 -35.58
N ARG A 848 54.46 1.77 -36.02
CA ARG A 848 53.84 2.81 -35.17
C ARG A 848 52.37 2.47 -34.93
#